data_AF-A0A8J6GZI9-F1
#
_entry.id   AF-A0A8J6GZI9-F1
#
_cell.length_a   1.000
_cell.length_b   1.000
_cell.length_c   1.000
_cell.angle_alpha   90.00
_cell.angle_beta   90.00
_cell.angle_gamma   90.00
#
_symmetry.space_group_name_H-M   'P 1'
#
loop_
_entity.id
_entity.type
_entity.pdbx_description
1 polymer ?
#
loop_
_entity_poly.entity_id
_entity_poly.type
_entity_poly.pdbx_seq_one_letter_code
_entity_poly.pdbx_strand_id
1 'polypeptide(L)'
;MDSQMYCFGQNSVDVCLVATNAARLRLIAGPDKRLLEMGLRRAQGPDGGFTASIYSYLGGFNSSSNTLAGQLRGVPVAGTLAHSFVTSFSGSEVPPDPMLAPASSEGPTVDLAASVNLWLKRVCTYLGLEVQEPHPGERAAFVAYALALPRAFQGLLDSYSVRRSGLPNFLAVALALGELGYRAVGVRLDSGDLLQQAQEIRGIFRTVGAEFQVPWLESVPIAVSNNIDEKELARLAQKGSEVNIIGIGTSVVTCPKQPSMGCVYKLVSVGGQPRMKLTEDHEKQTLPGSKAAFRLLDSDGFFLMDLLQLAEEPPPKAGQELRVWPRGAQEPCTVKPAQVEPLLQLCLQQGQLCEPLPSLDESRTFAQQSLNHLNPAHKQLQSPRVYPVALSEKLQALVDSLGAGGPQAEPLEVVPEAETYIQTLTPASEAQHGNEVQPPTAGSENCSPQDVQEPGPERPYQVHSLVRGLLAQVPSLAEGRPRRAALRVLSALALEHAQDVVCALLPSSLPPDRAAAELWRSLSRNQRVNGQVLVQLLWALKGTTGPEPGALAATRALGEMLAVSGCVGATRGFYPHLLLALVTQLHELAQGVHSPESPKVWEPSHRGPPHSHASCTVEALKALLTGDGGRMVVTCMEQAGGWRRLVGAHTHLEGVLLLASAMVAHADHHLRGLFADLLPRLRSTNEPHRLTAMAFFTGLLQSRPTARLLREDVILERLRTWQCDPEPTVRWLGLLGLGHLAMNRGKIRHVNTLLPVLLRALGEGDARLVGAALGALRRLLLQPGAPVRLLSSELRPRLLPLLDDARDSVRASAVGLLGTLVRRGQRGLRLGLRGPLRKLVLQSLVPLLLRLHDSSQDAAESSEWTLARCDQALRWGLLEEMVTVAHYDSPEALSRVCHRLVQRYPSHVKHFLSQTQGYLRSPQDPLRRAATVLIGFLVYHASPSGVSQDLLDSLFQDLGQLQGDPESAVSAAAHVTAQQVALLARAQVRPHRPSLLRFIRQHSYPARPHPLYDDSPFLRRSRASQWNCPEPR
;
A
#
# COMPACT_ATOMS: atom_id res chain seq x y z
N MET A 1 -20.04 14.81 -15.69
CA MET A 1 -20.67 14.35 -14.43
C MET A 1 -20.46 12.86 -14.19
N ASP A 2 -19.76 12.13 -15.08
CA ASP A 2 -19.72 10.65 -15.05
C ASP A 2 -18.64 10.01 -14.14
N SER A 3 -17.68 10.79 -13.63
CA SER A 3 -16.58 10.28 -12.80
C SER A 3 -16.94 10.10 -11.32
N GLN A 4 -18.00 10.78 -10.85
CA GLN A 4 -18.44 10.69 -9.44
C GLN A 4 -19.35 9.49 -9.17
N MET A 5 -19.98 8.90 -10.20
CA MET A 5 -20.87 7.74 -10.01
C MET A 5 -20.12 6.45 -9.66
N TYR A 6 -18.89 6.25 -10.14
CA TYR A 6 -18.11 5.05 -9.85
C TYR A 6 -17.57 5.01 -8.41
N CYS A 7 -17.23 6.17 -7.82
CA CYS A 7 -16.80 6.24 -6.42
C CYS A 7 -17.97 6.09 -5.43
N PHE A 8 -19.19 6.46 -5.82
CA PHE A 8 -20.36 6.22 -4.99
C PHE A 8 -20.67 4.73 -4.87
N GLY A 9 -20.43 3.90 -5.90
CA GLY A 9 -20.73 2.47 -5.87
C GLY A 9 -19.74 1.59 -5.09
N GLN A 10 -18.47 1.98 -4.95
CA GLN A 10 -17.49 1.23 -4.15
C GLN A 10 -17.52 1.66 -2.67
N ASN A 11 -17.53 2.97 -2.40
CA ASN A 11 -17.55 3.46 -1.02
C ASN A 11 -18.90 3.23 -0.32
N SER A 12 -20.05 3.20 -1.03
CA SER A 12 -21.35 2.94 -0.39
C SER A 12 -21.61 1.45 -0.08
N VAL A 13 -20.92 0.54 -0.77
CA VAL A 13 -21.07 -0.92 -0.56
C VAL A 13 -20.26 -1.40 0.64
N ASP A 14 -19.08 -0.84 0.85
CA ASP A 14 -18.21 -1.18 1.98
C ASP A 14 -18.79 -0.68 3.32
N VAL A 15 -19.52 0.45 3.31
CA VAL A 15 -20.09 1.03 4.55
C VAL A 15 -21.32 0.28 5.05
N CYS A 16 -22.21 -0.15 4.16
CA CYS A 16 -23.35 -1.01 4.52
C CYS A 16 -22.87 -2.36 5.07
N LEU A 17 -21.78 -2.89 4.50
CA LEU A 17 -21.17 -4.13 4.95
C LEU A 17 -20.62 -4.01 6.38
N VAL A 18 -19.83 -2.97 6.66
CA VAL A 18 -19.27 -2.74 8.00
C VAL A 18 -20.37 -2.46 9.03
N ALA A 19 -21.36 -1.64 8.71
CA ALA A 19 -22.48 -1.38 9.61
C ALA A 19 -23.26 -2.67 9.95
N THR A 20 -23.54 -3.50 8.95
CA THR A 20 -24.23 -4.78 9.13
C THR A 20 -23.40 -5.75 9.97
N ASN A 21 -22.09 -5.85 9.70
CA ASN A 21 -21.20 -6.69 10.50
C ASN A 21 -21.12 -6.20 11.95
N ALA A 22 -21.03 -4.90 12.18
CA ALA A 22 -21.05 -4.31 13.51
C ALA A 22 -22.37 -4.58 14.25
N ALA A 23 -23.51 -4.52 13.55
CA ALA A 23 -24.82 -4.89 14.11
C ALA A 23 -24.88 -6.37 14.50
N ARG A 24 -24.34 -7.27 13.68
CA ARG A 24 -24.22 -8.70 14.01
C ARG A 24 -23.37 -8.92 15.26
N LEU A 25 -22.22 -8.26 15.35
CA LEU A 25 -21.33 -8.34 16.52
C LEU A 25 -22.02 -7.76 17.77
N ARG A 26 -22.79 -6.66 17.64
CA ARG A 26 -23.63 -6.13 18.73
C ARG A 26 -24.67 -7.16 19.20
N LEU A 27 -25.35 -7.86 18.28
CA LEU A 27 -26.32 -8.90 18.64
C LEU A 27 -25.67 -10.04 19.44
N ILE A 28 -24.44 -10.44 19.09
CA ILE A 28 -23.70 -11.47 19.83
C ILE A 28 -23.28 -10.96 21.21
N ALA A 29 -22.75 -9.73 21.27
CA ALA A 29 -22.22 -9.15 22.49
C ALA A 29 -23.31 -8.80 23.52
N GLY A 30 -24.55 -8.61 23.06
CA GLY A 30 -25.64 -8.09 23.87
C GLY A 30 -25.49 -6.60 24.18
N PRO A 31 -26.44 -6.03 24.95
CA PRO A 31 -26.43 -4.61 25.30
C PRO A 31 -25.39 -4.27 26.40
N ASP A 32 -25.04 -5.23 27.25
CA ASP A 32 -24.27 -4.97 28.48
C ASP A 32 -22.77 -4.80 28.24
N LYS A 33 -22.22 -5.46 27.22
CA LYS A 33 -20.79 -5.39 26.89
C LYS A 33 -20.49 -4.14 26.07
N ARG A 34 -19.44 -3.41 26.43
CA ARG A 34 -18.96 -2.27 25.63
C ARG A 34 -18.08 -2.77 24.48
N LEU A 35 -18.43 -2.42 23.25
CA LEU A 35 -17.67 -2.74 22.05
C LEU A 35 -16.84 -1.53 21.61
N LEU A 36 -15.57 -1.79 21.32
CA LEU A 36 -14.59 -0.79 20.92
C LEU A 36 -13.94 -1.19 19.58
N GLU A 37 -14.03 -0.31 18.59
CA GLU A 37 -13.49 -0.54 17.25
C GLU A 37 -11.98 -0.18 17.21
N MET A 38 -11.15 -1.15 16.84
CA MET A 38 -9.68 -1.13 16.92
C MET A 38 -9.00 -1.52 15.60
N GLY A 39 -9.75 -1.50 14.50
CA GLY A 39 -9.40 -2.05 13.20
C GLY A 39 -8.71 -1.08 12.26
N LEU A 40 -8.56 0.21 12.62
CA LEU A 40 -7.90 1.24 11.80
C LEU A 40 -6.62 0.73 11.10
N ARG A 41 -5.76 0.01 11.81
CA ARG A 41 -4.48 -0.54 11.30
C ARG A 41 -4.62 -1.63 10.23
N ARG A 42 -5.82 -2.18 10.02
CA ARG A 42 -6.15 -3.26 9.06
C ARG A 42 -7.27 -2.87 8.10
N ALA A 43 -7.84 -1.68 8.23
CA ALA A 43 -8.90 -1.21 7.37
C ALA A 43 -8.40 -1.05 5.92
N GLN A 44 -9.29 -1.26 4.94
CA GLN A 44 -8.91 -1.33 3.53
C GLN A 44 -8.93 0.05 2.88
N GLY A 45 -7.78 0.49 2.37
CA GLY A 45 -7.65 1.77 1.67
C GLY A 45 -7.51 2.99 2.60
N PRO A 46 -7.24 4.18 2.03
CA PRO A 46 -6.94 5.40 2.80
C PRO A 46 -8.15 5.90 3.60
N ASP A 47 -9.36 5.80 3.05
CA ASP A 47 -10.60 6.21 3.72
C ASP A 47 -11.21 5.08 4.58
N GLY A 48 -10.77 3.84 4.39
CA GLY A 48 -11.38 2.67 5.01
C GLY A 48 -11.32 2.70 6.53
N GLY A 49 -10.26 3.27 7.11
CA GLY A 49 -10.16 3.47 8.54
C GLY A 49 -11.22 4.44 9.08
N PHE A 50 -11.40 5.57 8.40
CA PHE A 50 -12.36 6.60 8.79
C PHE A 50 -13.81 6.10 8.63
N THR A 51 -14.14 5.54 7.47
CA THR A 51 -15.48 5.03 7.20
C THR A 51 -15.80 3.84 8.12
N ALA A 52 -14.90 2.87 8.26
CA ALA A 52 -15.19 1.70 9.08
C ALA A 52 -15.49 2.07 10.54
N SER A 53 -14.80 3.06 11.12
CA SER A 53 -15.07 3.53 12.48
C SER A 53 -16.46 4.16 12.62
N ILE A 54 -16.89 5.00 11.67
CA ILE A 54 -18.22 5.64 11.66
C ILE A 54 -19.32 4.59 11.57
N TYR A 55 -19.20 3.68 10.61
CA TYR A 55 -20.24 2.71 10.33
C TYR A 55 -20.25 1.56 11.34
N SER A 56 -19.13 1.27 12.01
CA SER A 56 -19.11 0.39 13.17
C SER A 56 -19.89 0.99 14.34
N TYR A 57 -19.71 2.29 14.60
CA TYR A 57 -20.47 3.02 15.61
C TYR A 57 -21.97 3.02 15.31
N LEU A 58 -22.35 3.35 14.06
CA LEU A 58 -23.73 3.28 13.57
C LEU A 58 -24.33 1.88 13.77
N GLY A 59 -23.59 0.83 13.41
CA GLY A 59 -24.02 -0.56 13.54
C GLY A 59 -24.19 -1.02 14.99
N GLY A 60 -23.55 -0.36 15.95
CA GLY A 60 -23.81 -0.61 17.38
C GLY A 60 -22.59 -0.55 18.29
N PHE A 61 -21.38 -0.31 17.80
CA PHE A 61 -20.19 -0.16 18.65
C PHE A 61 -20.28 1.10 19.52
N ASN A 62 -19.67 1.10 20.70
CA ASN A 62 -19.76 2.22 21.64
C ASN A 62 -18.72 3.31 21.36
N SER A 63 -17.57 2.94 20.81
CA SER A 63 -16.43 3.84 20.62
C SER A 63 -15.45 3.30 19.57
N SER A 64 -14.51 4.13 19.15
CA SER A 64 -13.44 3.78 18.22
C SER A 64 -12.09 4.31 18.71
N SER A 65 -11.00 3.69 18.27
CA SER A 65 -9.64 4.21 18.42
C SER A 65 -9.27 5.30 17.40
N ASN A 66 -10.12 5.54 16.40
CA ASN A 66 -9.83 6.47 15.32
C ASN A 66 -10.19 7.92 15.71
N THR A 67 -9.17 8.73 15.95
CA THR A 67 -9.30 10.15 16.34
C THR A 67 -9.94 11.00 15.24
N LEU A 68 -9.74 10.67 13.96
CA LEU A 68 -10.33 11.41 12.83
C LEU A 68 -11.86 11.23 12.79
N ALA A 69 -12.34 10.02 13.09
CA ALA A 69 -13.78 9.75 13.22
C ALA A 69 -14.39 10.53 14.40
N GLY A 70 -13.66 10.64 15.52
CA GLY A 70 -14.04 11.50 16.64
C GLY A 70 -14.10 12.97 16.25
N GLN A 71 -13.07 13.49 15.59
CA GLN A 71 -12.98 14.90 15.21
C GLN A 71 -14.07 15.32 14.21
N LEU A 72 -14.32 14.54 13.16
CA LEU A 72 -15.21 14.94 12.08
C LEU A 72 -16.67 14.52 12.29
N ARG A 73 -16.93 13.48 13.09
CA ARG A 73 -18.27 12.87 13.22
C ARG A 73 -18.70 12.64 14.67
N GLY A 74 -17.92 13.06 15.66
CA GLY A 74 -18.29 12.96 17.07
C GLY A 74 -18.31 11.53 17.62
N VAL A 75 -17.69 10.56 16.93
CA VAL A 75 -17.60 9.18 17.44
C VAL A 75 -16.79 9.18 18.75
N PRO A 76 -17.30 8.61 19.86
CA PRO A 76 -16.55 8.52 21.09
C PRO A 76 -15.20 7.81 20.90
N VAL A 77 -14.12 8.45 21.34
CA VAL A 77 -12.75 7.94 21.16
C VAL A 77 -12.27 7.22 22.42
N ALA A 78 -11.74 6.02 22.27
CA ALA A 78 -11.14 5.24 23.36
C ALA A 78 -9.99 4.35 22.85
N GLY A 79 -9.13 3.88 23.76
CA GLY A 79 -8.01 2.99 23.43
C GLY A 79 -6.65 3.69 23.43
N THR A 80 -6.08 3.86 24.62
CA THR A 80 -4.95 4.77 24.85
C THR A 80 -3.58 4.10 24.99
N LEU A 81 -3.52 2.81 25.36
CA LEU A 81 -2.27 2.10 25.66
C LEU A 81 -1.83 1.15 24.54
N ALA A 82 -0.51 0.99 24.37
CA ALA A 82 0.10 0.09 23.40
C ALA A 82 1.30 -0.65 24.01
N HIS A 83 1.57 -1.88 23.56
CA HIS A 83 2.73 -2.65 24.01
C HIS A 83 4.05 -1.90 23.74
N SER A 84 4.14 -1.19 22.61
CA SER A 84 5.34 -0.41 22.26
C SER A 84 5.71 0.64 23.30
N PHE A 85 4.72 1.24 23.97
CA PHE A 85 4.95 2.19 25.05
C PHE A 85 5.47 1.49 26.30
N VAL A 86 4.94 0.32 26.66
CA VAL A 86 5.43 -0.43 27.84
C VAL A 86 6.86 -0.94 27.59
N THR A 87 7.12 -1.48 26.40
CA THR A 87 8.42 -2.07 26.06
C THR A 87 9.52 -1.04 25.76
N SER A 88 9.20 0.25 25.68
CA SER A 88 10.23 1.29 25.49
C SER A 88 10.98 1.64 26.79
N PHE A 89 10.53 1.13 27.94
CA PHE A 89 11.14 1.37 29.24
C PHE A 89 11.99 0.16 29.66
N SER A 90 13.25 0.43 29.98
CA SER A 90 14.24 -0.50 30.52
C SER A 90 14.11 -0.71 32.04
N GLY A 91 13.49 0.24 32.74
CA GLY A 91 13.35 0.29 34.20
C GLY A 91 14.37 1.19 34.90
N SER A 92 15.32 1.77 34.16
CA SER A 92 16.29 2.75 34.66
C SER A 92 15.83 4.20 34.46
N GLU A 93 14.71 4.40 33.76
CA GLU A 93 14.20 5.73 33.44
C GLU A 93 13.68 6.43 34.71
N VAL A 94 14.17 7.65 34.92
CA VAL A 94 13.66 8.56 35.94
C VAL A 94 12.85 9.64 35.24
N PRO A 95 11.55 9.80 35.55
CA PRO A 95 10.79 10.90 34.98
C PRO A 95 11.41 12.24 35.41
N PRO A 96 11.55 13.23 34.50
CA PRO A 96 12.14 14.53 34.85
C PRO A 96 11.44 15.21 36.04
N ASP A 97 10.14 14.98 36.17
CA ASP A 97 9.35 15.34 37.34
C ASP A 97 8.54 14.12 37.81
N PRO A 98 8.93 13.45 38.92
CA PRO A 98 8.18 12.33 39.50
C PRO A 98 7.00 12.78 40.38
N MET A 99 6.81 14.10 40.57
CA MET A 99 5.87 14.63 41.55
C MET A 99 4.45 14.62 40.99
N LEU A 100 3.50 14.07 41.77
CA LEU A 100 2.08 14.11 41.47
C LEU A 100 1.33 14.86 42.57
N ALA A 101 0.51 15.84 42.16
CA ALA A 101 -0.36 16.57 43.08
C ALA A 101 -1.58 15.72 43.48
N PRO A 102 -2.13 15.90 44.70
CA PRO A 102 -3.39 15.29 45.08
C PRO A 102 -4.56 15.70 44.16
N ALA A 103 -5.55 14.83 44.01
CA ALA A 103 -6.71 15.08 43.15
C ALA A 103 -7.57 16.28 43.61
N SER A 104 -7.55 16.60 44.91
CA SER A 104 -8.16 17.79 45.52
C SER A 104 -7.42 19.09 45.16
N SER A 105 -6.19 19.00 44.64
CA SER A 105 -5.26 20.13 44.48
C SER A 105 -4.89 20.83 45.80
N GLU A 106 -5.24 20.22 46.94
CA GLU A 106 -4.89 20.66 48.28
C GLU A 106 -3.95 19.64 48.92
N GLY A 107 -2.75 20.08 49.32
CA GLY A 107 -1.73 19.24 49.95
C GLY A 107 -0.40 19.19 49.18
N PRO A 108 0.65 18.58 49.78
CA PRO A 108 1.96 18.48 49.15
C PRO A 108 1.91 17.51 47.96
N THR A 109 2.68 17.81 46.91
CA THR A 109 2.94 16.85 45.84
C THR A 109 3.77 15.69 46.37
N VAL A 110 3.56 14.49 45.83
CA VAL A 110 4.23 13.26 46.27
C VAL A 110 5.02 12.68 45.10
N ASP A 111 6.22 12.17 45.37
CA ASP A 111 6.96 11.34 44.41
C ASP A 111 6.18 10.04 44.18
N LEU A 112 5.53 9.97 43.01
CA LEU A 112 4.70 8.83 42.67
C LEU A 112 5.53 7.55 42.52
N ALA A 113 6.72 7.63 41.94
CA ALA A 113 7.58 6.47 41.74
C ALA A 113 8.01 5.86 43.08
N ALA A 114 8.36 6.69 44.05
CA ALA A 114 8.70 6.26 45.41
C ALA A 114 7.51 5.60 46.11
N SER A 115 6.32 6.22 46.05
CA SER A 115 5.09 5.64 46.63
C SER A 115 4.73 4.29 46.00
N VAL A 116 4.84 4.19 44.67
CA VAL A 116 4.58 2.94 43.94
C VAL A 116 5.53 1.82 44.36
N ASN A 117 6.80 2.10 44.62
CA ASN A 117 7.75 1.09 45.10
C ASN A 117 7.42 0.62 46.54
N LEU A 118 6.86 1.47 47.39
CA LEU A 118 6.36 1.07 48.72
C LEU A 118 5.13 0.18 48.60
N TRP A 119 4.18 0.55 47.73
CA TRP A 119 2.99 -0.25 47.47
C TRP A 119 3.30 -1.59 46.81
N LEU A 120 4.27 -1.64 45.89
CA LEU A 120 4.70 -2.87 45.26
C LEU A 120 5.15 -3.92 46.28
N LYS A 121 5.91 -3.51 47.31
CA LYS A 121 6.32 -4.42 48.39
C LYS A 121 5.09 -5.04 49.08
N ARG A 122 4.11 -4.22 49.46
CA ARG A 122 2.87 -4.67 50.12
C ARG A 122 2.06 -5.62 49.23
N VAL A 123 1.92 -5.27 47.95
CA VAL A 123 1.20 -6.09 46.97
C VAL A 123 1.89 -7.42 46.74
N CYS A 124 3.22 -7.43 46.55
CA CYS A 124 3.99 -8.66 46.37
C CYS A 124 3.89 -9.57 47.60
N THR A 125 3.99 -9.03 48.81
CA THR A 125 3.80 -9.81 50.04
C THR A 125 2.41 -10.45 50.10
N TYR A 126 1.36 -9.70 49.75
CA TYR A 126 0.00 -10.23 49.74
C TYR A 126 -0.23 -11.31 48.66
N LEU A 127 0.34 -11.11 47.48
CA LEU A 127 0.21 -12.05 46.35
C LEU A 127 1.16 -13.25 46.43
N GLY A 128 2.05 -13.30 47.43
CA GLY A 128 3.05 -14.36 47.57
C GLY A 128 4.14 -14.33 46.49
N LEU A 129 4.54 -13.14 46.05
CA LEU A 129 5.58 -12.91 45.04
C LEU A 129 6.81 -12.26 45.65
N GLU A 130 7.98 -12.52 45.07
CA GLU A 130 9.19 -11.76 45.40
C GLU A 130 9.15 -10.38 44.73
N VAL A 131 9.65 -9.34 45.40
CA VAL A 131 9.56 -7.94 44.95
C VAL A 131 10.36 -7.69 43.65
N GLN A 132 11.34 -8.55 43.35
CA GLN A 132 12.13 -8.52 42.12
C GLN A 132 11.41 -9.12 40.89
N GLU A 133 10.31 -9.86 41.06
CA GLU A 133 9.64 -10.51 39.93
C GLU A 133 8.92 -9.51 39.00
N PRO A 134 8.20 -8.48 39.49
CA PRO A 134 7.51 -7.55 38.61
C PRO A 134 8.48 -6.66 37.84
N HIS A 135 8.36 -6.68 36.51
CA HIS A 135 9.31 -6.07 35.59
C HIS A 135 9.44 -4.56 35.86
N PRO A 136 10.65 -4.04 36.12
CA PRO A 136 10.86 -2.64 36.51
C PRO A 136 10.52 -1.67 35.38
N GLY A 137 10.82 -2.02 34.12
CA GLY A 137 10.42 -1.20 32.97
C GLY A 137 8.91 -1.10 32.79
N GLU A 138 8.16 -2.17 33.10
CA GLU A 138 6.68 -2.13 33.01
C GLU A 138 6.10 -1.21 34.09
N ARG A 139 6.68 -1.24 35.29
CA ARG A 139 6.35 -0.32 36.37
C ARG A 139 6.66 1.13 36.01
N ALA A 140 7.84 1.41 35.46
CA ALA A 140 8.23 2.73 35.00
C ALA A 140 7.25 3.28 33.94
N ALA A 141 6.85 2.44 32.99
CA ALA A 141 5.84 2.80 31.99
C ALA A 141 4.49 3.15 32.63
N PHE A 142 4.01 2.35 33.59
CA PHE A 142 2.74 2.63 34.27
C PHE A 142 2.81 3.90 35.12
N VAL A 143 3.92 4.16 35.81
CA VAL A 143 4.15 5.42 36.53
C VAL A 143 4.15 6.60 35.57
N ALA A 144 4.87 6.52 34.45
CA ALA A 144 4.89 7.58 33.44
C ALA A 144 3.49 7.85 32.87
N TYR A 145 2.72 6.80 32.60
CA TYR A 145 1.33 6.92 32.14
C TYR A 145 0.42 7.54 33.21
N ALA A 146 0.61 7.17 34.48
CA ALA A 146 -0.13 7.72 35.61
C ALA A 146 0.20 9.20 35.88
N LEU A 147 1.45 9.62 35.72
CA LEU A 147 1.85 11.03 35.82
C LEU A 147 1.18 11.88 34.75
N ALA A 148 1.11 11.37 33.52
CA ALA A 148 0.47 12.07 32.41
C ALA A 148 -1.06 12.07 32.52
N LEU A 149 -1.66 10.97 32.97
CA LEU A 149 -3.11 10.74 32.94
C LEU A 149 -3.63 10.16 34.28
N PRO A 150 -3.49 10.87 35.40
CA PRO A 150 -3.80 10.32 36.74
C PRO A 150 -5.29 10.00 36.93
N ARG A 151 -6.19 10.75 36.27
CA ARG A 151 -7.64 10.50 36.29
C ARG A 151 -8.10 9.43 35.29
N ALA A 152 -7.22 8.97 34.40
CA ALA A 152 -7.53 8.03 33.33
C ALA A 152 -6.52 6.88 33.26
N PHE A 153 -5.88 6.56 34.39
CA PHE A 153 -4.86 5.52 34.48
C PHE A 153 -5.43 4.15 34.11
N GLN A 154 -4.75 3.45 33.20
CA GLN A 154 -5.08 2.11 32.76
C GLN A 154 -3.82 1.24 32.75
N GLY A 155 -3.97 -0.08 32.94
CA GLY A 155 -2.86 -1.03 32.89
C GLY A 155 -2.97 -2.00 31.71
N LEU A 156 -1.91 -2.14 30.90
CA LEU A 156 -1.79 -3.20 29.90
C LEU A 156 -0.99 -4.37 30.48
N LEU A 157 -1.68 -5.43 30.89
CA LEU A 157 -1.15 -6.39 31.86
C LEU A 157 -0.28 -7.51 31.25
N ASP A 158 -0.34 -7.72 29.95
CA ASP A 158 0.20 -8.90 29.29
C ASP A 158 1.43 -8.60 28.41
N SER A 159 2.19 -7.56 28.73
CA SER A 159 3.46 -7.27 28.02
C SER A 159 4.55 -8.28 28.38
N TYR A 160 4.57 -8.75 29.63
CA TYR A 160 5.52 -9.78 30.11
C TYR A 160 4.79 -10.98 30.71
N SER A 161 4.24 -10.81 31.92
CA SER A 161 3.45 -11.84 32.61
C SER A 161 2.33 -11.17 33.38
N VAL A 162 1.08 -11.56 33.10
CA VAL A 162 -0.09 -10.98 33.78
C VAL A 162 0.00 -11.16 35.29
N ARG A 163 0.23 -12.40 35.76
CA ARG A 163 0.22 -12.71 37.20
C ARG A 163 1.48 -12.25 37.93
N ARG A 164 2.65 -12.39 37.32
CA ARG A 164 3.95 -12.14 38.00
C ARG A 164 4.47 -10.71 37.80
N SER A 165 3.92 -9.95 36.86
CA SER A 165 4.43 -8.61 36.52
C SER A 165 3.32 -7.57 36.34
N GLY A 166 2.47 -7.72 35.33
CA GLY A 166 1.52 -6.69 34.93
C GLY A 166 0.50 -6.37 36.02
N LEU A 167 -0.10 -7.38 36.63
CA LEU A 167 -1.09 -7.21 37.70
C LEU A 167 -0.46 -6.65 38.99
N PRO A 168 0.67 -7.17 39.52
CA PRO A 168 1.36 -6.55 40.66
C PRO A 168 1.75 -5.08 40.41
N ASN A 169 2.31 -4.77 39.23
CA ASN A 169 2.69 -3.41 38.86
C ASN A 169 1.46 -2.49 38.74
N PHE A 170 0.36 -2.97 38.13
CA PHE A 170 -0.88 -2.21 38.03
C PHE A 170 -1.46 -1.91 39.41
N LEU A 171 -1.54 -2.91 40.30
CA LEU A 171 -2.06 -2.73 41.65
C LEU A 171 -1.21 -1.74 42.46
N ALA A 172 0.12 -1.83 42.36
CA ALA A 172 1.02 -0.90 43.03
C ALA A 172 0.76 0.56 42.61
N VAL A 173 0.59 0.81 41.30
CA VAL A 173 0.29 2.14 40.77
C VAL A 173 -1.14 2.59 41.12
N ALA A 174 -2.12 1.71 40.98
CA ALA A 174 -3.52 2.01 41.26
C ALA A 174 -3.77 2.37 42.73
N LEU A 175 -3.10 1.69 43.66
CA LEU A 175 -3.18 1.94 45.10
C LEU A 175 -2.47 3.24 45.50
N ALA A 176 -1.27 3.49 44.95
CA ALA A 176 -0.55 4.75 45.16
C ALA A 176 -1.35 5.97 44.65
N LEU A 177 -1.98 5.83 43.48
CA LEU A 177 -2.92 6.84 42.96
C LEU A 177 -4.14 7.03 43.87
N GLY A 178 -4.63 5.94 44.46
CA GLY A 178 -5.75 5.95 45.41
C GLY A 178 -5.49 6.82 46.64
N GLU A 179 -4.28 6.79 47.20
CA GLU A 179 -3.88 7.64 48.34
C GLU A 179 -3.94 9.13 47.99
N LEU A 180 -3.71 9.47 46.73
CA LEU A 180 -3.79 10.83 46.22
C LEU A 180 -5.21 11.22 45.77
N GLY A 181 -6.21 10.35 45.96
CA GLY A 181 -7.61 10.58 45.60
C GLY A 181 -7.94 10.32 44.12
N TYR A 182 -7.02 9.73 43.36
CA TYR A 182 -7.29 9.27 41.99
C TYR A 182 -7.83 7.84 41.96
N ARG A 183 -8.36 7.41 40.81
CA ARG A 183 -8.86 6.05 40.59
C ARG A 183 -8.40 5.52 39.25
N ALA A 184 -7.98 4.26 39.20
CA ALA A 184 -7.71 3.57 37.95
C ALA A 184 -9.02 3.34 37.18
N VAL A 185 -9.00 3.45 35.85
CA VAL A 185 -10.20 3.36 35.01
C VAL A 185 -10.29 2.09 34.18
N GLY A 186 -9.28 1.22 34.22
CA GLY A 186 -9.36 -0.10 33.60
C GLY A 186 -8.04 -0.85 33.46
N VAL A 187 -8.13 -2.12 33.08
CA VAL A 187 -7.00 -2.95 32.64
C VAL A 187 -7.29 -3.55 31.27
N ARG A 188 -6.24 -3.89 30.52
CA ARG A 188 -6.35 -4.55 29.22
C ARG A 188 -5.51 -5.84 29.14
N LEU A 189 -6.08 -6.85 28.50
CA LEU A 189 -5.44 -8.09 28.07
C LEU A 189 -5.50 -8.22 26.54
N ASP A 190 -4.42 -8.65 25.89
CA ASP A 190 -4.34 -8.89 24.44
C ASP A 190 -3.88 -10.34 24.11
N SER A 191 -3.68 -11.21 25.09
CA SER A 191 -3.19 -12.58 24.88
C SER A 191 -3.51 -13.51 26.04
N GLY A 192 -3.48 -14.83 25.78
CA GLY A 192 -3.82 -15.87 26.75
C GLY A 192 -5.29 -16.31 26.69
N ASP A 193 -5.74 -17.09 27.67
CA ASP A 193 -7.18 -17.36 27.84
C ASP A 193 -7.85 -16.16 28.53
N LEU A 194 -8.33 -15.24 27.70
CA LEU A 194 -8.90 -13.97 28.11
C LEU A 194 -10.07 -14.12 29.10
N LEU A 195 -10.89 -15.15 28.95
CA LEU A 195 -12.05 -15.38 29.82
C LEU A 195 -11.59 -15.84 31.21
N GLN A 196 -10.67 -16.82 31.25
CA GLN A 196 -10.10 -17.31 32.51
C GLN A 196 -9.33 -16.20 33.22
N GLN A 197 -8.46 -15.49 32.51
CA GLN A 197 -7.66 -14.40 33.09
C GLN A 197 -8.54 -13.28 33.63
N ALA A 198 -9.63 -12.91 32.95
CA ALA A 198 -10.57 -11.91 33.45
C ALA A 198 -11.22 -12.33 34.79
N GLN A 199 -11.59 -13.61 34.93
CA GLN A 199 -12.14 -14.16 36.18
C GLN A 199 -11.10 -14.13 37.30
N GLU A 200 -9.87 -14.53 37.01
CA GLU A 200 -8.76 -14.52 37.97
C GLU A 200 -8.43 -13.11 38.43
N ILE A 201 -8.34 -12.14 37.50
CA ILE A 201 -8.09 -10.74 37.81
C ILE A 201 -9.20 -10.16 38.67
N ARG A 202 -10.48 -10.42 38.36
CA ARG A 202 -11.60 -9.96 39.19
C ARG A 202 -11.51 -10.54 40.60
N GLY A 203 -11.18 -11.83 40.72
CA GLY A 203 -10.96 -12.48 42.01
C GLY A 203 -9.91 -11.76 42.84
N ILE A 204 -8.77 -11.44 42.23
CA ILE A 204 -7.68 -10.69 42.89
C ILE A 204 -8.11 -9.25 43.22
N PHE A 205 -8.81 -8.54 42.33
CA PHE A 205 -9.33 -7.20 42.64
C PHE A 205 -10.26 -7.19 43.84
N ARG A 206 -11.10 -8.21 43.99
CA ARG A 206 -12.00 -8.36 45.14
C ARG A 206 -11.24 -8.60 46.44
N THR A 207 -10.26 -9.51 46.44
CA THR A 207 -9.51 -9.85 47.66
C THR A 207 -8.55 -8.72 48.07
N VAL A 208 -7.83 -8.13 47.12
CA VAL A 208 -6.96 -6.95 47.34
C VAL A 208 -7.79 -5.74 47.75
N GLY A 209 -8.94 -5.52 47.13
CA GLY A 209 -9.85 -4.42 47.47
C GLY A 209 -10.38 -4.53 48.90
N ALA A 210 -10.68 -5.74 49.37
CA ALA A 210 -11.06 -5.98 50.76
C ALA A 210 -9.89 -5.79 51.73
N GLU A 211 -8.72 -6.36 51.43
CA GLU A 211 -7.52 -6.29 52.27
C GLU A 211 -7.05 -4.84 52.50
N PHE A 212 -6.92 -4.07 51.42
CA PHE A 212 -6.41 -2.71 51.50
C PHE A 212 -7.50 -1.65 51.65
N GLN A 213 -8.76 -2.06 51.87
CA GLN A 213 -9.93 -1.18 52.05
C GLN A 213 -10.16 -0.22 50.86
N VAL A 214 -10.03 -0.74 49.64
CA VAL A 214 -10.17 0.00 48.39
C VAL A 214 -11.35 -0.57 47.57
N PRO A 215 -12.61 -0.23 47.93
CA PRO A 215 -13.80 -0.89 47.37
C PRO A 215 -14.01 -0.63 45.87
N TRP A 216 -13.48 0.48 45.34
CA TRP A 216 -13.61 0.78 43.91
C TRP A 216 -12.79 -0.16 43.02
N LEU A 217 -11.77 -0.84 43.56
CA LEU A 217 -10.88 -1.71 42.79
C LEU A 217 -11.63 -2.89 42.16
N GLU A 218 -12.61 -3.47 42.87
CA GLU A 218 -13.43 -4.56 42.35
C GLU A 218 -14.22 -4.14 41.09
N SER A 219 -14.59 -2.86 40.98
CA SER A 219 -15.38 -2.33 39.88
C SER A 219 -14.55 -1.91 38.65
N VAL A 220 -13.22 -2.03 38.71
CA VAL A 220 -12.33 -1.61 37.61
C VAL A 220 -12.63 -2.42 36.34
N PRO A 221 -12.97 -1.76 35.21
CA PRO A 221 -13.28 -2.46 33.97
C PRO A 221 -12.13 -3.29 33.43
N ILE A 222 -12.42 -4.51 32.98
CA ILE A 222 -11.49 -5.40 32.28
C ILE A 222 -11.80 -5.34 30.79
N ALA A 223 -10.84 -4.84 30.03
CA ALA A 223 -10.86 -4.80 28.57
C ALA A 223 -10.07 -5.97 27.99
N VAL A 224 -10.56 -6.53 26.89
CA VAL A 224 -9.85 -7.57 26.15
C VAL A 224 -9.77 -7.21 24.67
N SER A 225 -8.67 -7.55 24.02
CA SER A 225 -8.47 -7.45 22.57
C SER A 225 -7.68 -8.67 22.07
N ASN A 226 -7.55 -8.80 20.74
CA ASN A 226 -6.78 -9.81 19.96
C ASN A 226 -7.65 -10.76 19.12
N ASN A 227 -7.67 -10.50 17.80
CA ASN A 227 -8.29 -11.36 16.79
C ASN A 227 -9.68 -11.93 17.14
N ILE A 228 -10.49 -11.14 17.85
CA ILE A 228 -11.82 -11.53 18.31
C ILE A 228 -12.76 -11.64 17.11
N ASP A 229 -13.22 -12.87 16.83
CA ASP A 229 -14.23 -13.16 15.84
C ASP A 229 -15.62 -13.37 16.49
N GLU A 230 -16.64 -13.70 15.70
CA GLU A 230 -18.00 -13.94 16.22
C GLU A 230 -18.05 -15.05 17.29
N LYS A 231 -17.19 -16.07 17.19
CA LYS A 231 -17.18 -17.21 18.11
C LYS A 231 -16.54 -16.83 19.45
N GLU A 232 -15.38 -16.19 19.40
CA GLU A 232 -14.72 -15.73 20.62
C GLU A 232 -15.51 -14.59 21.29
N LEU A 233 -16.15 -13.73 20.51
CA LEU A 233 -17.07 -12.72 21.04
C LEU A 233 -18.21 -13.34 21.84
N ALA A 234 -18.84 -14.41 21.34
CA ALA A 234 -19.88 -15.12 22.07
C ALA A 234 -19.37 -15.72 23.38
N ARG A 235 -18.15 -16.28 23.38
CA ARG A 235 -17.49 -16.82 24.58
C ARG A 235 -17.22 -15.73 25.61
N LEU A 236 -16.73 -14.58 25.18
CA LEU A 236 -16.40 -13.44 26.05
C LEU A 236 -17.65 -12.68 26.54
N ALA A 237 -18.74 -12.72 25.77
CA ALA A 237 -20.00 -12.06 26.11
C ALA A 237 -20.95 -12.94 26.94
N GLN A 238 -20.63 -14.21 27.16
CA GLN A 238 -21.49 -15.14 27.88
C GLN A 238 -21.82 -14.65 29.31
N LYS A 239 -22.97 -15.09 29.83
CA LYS A 239 -23.40 -14.80 31.20
C LYS A 239 -22.34 -15.29 32.20
N GLY A 240 -21.99 -14.43 33.17
CA GLY A 240 -20.92 -14.72 34.14
C GLY A 240 -19.50 -14.37 33.68
N SER A 241 -19.33 -13.83 32.47
CA SER A 241 -18.05 -13.27 32.04
C SER A 241 -17.73 -11.95 32.75
N GLU A 242 -16.52 -11.87 33.32
CA GLU A 242 -15.98 -10.70 34.02
C GLU A 242 -15.41 -9.61 33.08
N VAL A 243 -15.40 -9.88 31.77
CA VAL A 243 -14.98 -8.92 30.73
C VAL A 243 -16.02 -7.81 30.58
N ASN A 244 -15.59 -6.55 30.57
CA ASN A 244 -16.50 -5.40 30.45
C ASN A 244 -16.42 -4.72 29.09
N ILE A 245 -15.23 -4.70 28.48
CA ILE A 245 -14.96 -4.01 27.21
C ILE A 245 -14.30 -4.99 26.25
N ILE A 246 -14.77 -5.06 25.01
CA ILE A 246 -14.24 -5.95 23.98
C ILE A 246 -13.78 -5.12 22.78
N GLY A 247 -12.47 -5.11 22.57
CA GLY A 247 -11.78 -4.44 21.47
C GLY A 247 -11.71 -5.34 20.23
N ILE A 248 -12.40 -4.97 19.16
CA ILE A 248 -12.48 -5.75 17.93
C ILE A 248 -11.81 -4.97 16.79
N GLY A 249 -10.84 -5.59 16.14
CA GLY A 249 -10.03 -4.98 15.09
C GLY A 249 -10.34 -5.52 13.70
N THR A 250 -9.54 -6.49 13.25
CA THR A 250 -9.58 -7.01 11.88
C THR A 250 -10.97 -7.49 11.46
N SER A 251 -11.66 -8.27 12.30
CA SER A 251 -12.93 -8.93 11.94
C SER A 251 -14.08 -7.95 11.66
N VAL A 252 -14.11 -6.79 12.32
CA VAL A 252 -15.15 -5.77 12.09
C VAL A 252 -14.89 -4.99 10.80
N VAL A 253 -13.65 -4.59 10.54
CA VAL A 253 -13.31 -3.72 9.39
C VAL A 253 -13.06 -4.47 8.08
N THR A 254 -12.69 -5.76 8.12
CA THR A 254 -12.40 -6.54 6.89
C THR A 254 -13.51 -7.50 6.49
N CYS A 255 -14.51 -7.70 7.37
CA CYS A 255 -15.66 -8.58 7.13
C CYS A 255 -15.25 -9.95 6.54
N PRO A 256 -14.38 -10.73 7.21
CA PRO A 256 -13.63 -11.82 6.56
C PRO A 256 -14.50 -12.96 6.00
N LYS A 257 -15.71 -13.17 6.53
CA LYS A 257 -16.66 -14.18 5.99
C LYS A 257 -17.26 -13.77 4.65
N GLN A 258 -17.41 -12.46 4.44
CA GLN A 258 -18.00 -11.88 3.24
C GLN A 258 -17.42 -10.47 3.05
N PRO A 259 -16.25 -10.34 2.40
CA PRO A 259 -15.55 -9.05 2.28
C PRO A 259 -16.16 -8.13 1.21
N SER A 260 -17.28 -8.53 0.60
CA SER A 260 -18.02 -7.71 -0.36
C SER A 260 -19.51 -8.03 -0.31
N MET A 261 -20.34 -7.01 -0.50
CA MET A 261 -21.80 -7.19 -0.64
C MET A 261 -22.17 -7.30 -2.12
N GLY A 262 -23.21 -8.06 -2.44
CA GLY A 262 -23.72 -8.26 -3.80
C GLY A 262 -24.54 -7.09 -4.36
N CYS A 263 -24.32 -5.87 -3.89
CA CYS A 263 -25.05 -4.68 -4.34
C CYS A 263 -24.78 -4.39 -5.82
N VAL A 264 -25.81 -3.95 -6.54
CA VAL A 264 -25.71 -3.66 -7.98
C VAL A 264 -26.34 -2.32 -8.32
N TYR A 265 -25.75 -1.63 -9.30
CA TYR A 265 -26.36 -0.50 -9.98
C TYR A 265 -26.95 -0.96 -11.32
N LYS A 266 -28.22 -0.64 -11.59
CA LYS A 266 -28.93 -1.05 -12.82
C LYS A 266 -29.79 0.09 -13.36
N LEU A 267 -29.75 0.26 -14.68
CA LEU A 267 -30.66 1.12 -15.42
C LEU A 267 -32.03 0.45 -15.50
N VAL A 268 -33.08 1.15 -15.06
CA VAL A 268 -34.45 0.62 -15.02
C VAL A 268 -35.43 1.35 -15.95
N SER A 269 -35.07 2.55 -16.43
CA SER A 269 -35.85 3.34 -17.39
C SER A 269 -34.96 4.33 -18.16
N VAL A 270 -35.30 4.61 -19.44
CA VAL A 270 -34.66 5.63 -20.29
C VAL A 270 -35.74 6.33 -21.11
N GLY A 271 -35.78 7.67 -21.07
CA GLY A 271 -36.81 8.44 -21.80
C GLY A 271 -38.24 8.07 -21.38
N GLY A 272 -38.45 7.74 -20.11
CA GLY A 272 -39.73 7.22 -19.60
C GLY A 272 -40.00 5.75 -19.90
N GLN A 273 -39.23 5.11 -20.79
CA GLN A 273 -39.45 3.73 -21.21
C GLN A 273 -38.75 2.72 -20.28
N PRO A 274 -39.46 1.74 -19.70
CA PRO A 274 -38.87 0.72 -18.82
C PRO A 274 -37.76 -0.11 -19.50
N ARG A 275 -36.79 -0.56 -18.71
CA ARG A 275 -35.69 -1.44 -19.15
C ARG A 275 -35.54 -2.63 -18.21
N MET A 276 -35.44 -3.81 -18.79
CA MET A 276 -35.24 -5.08 -18.08
C MET A 276 -34.08 -5.84 -18.70
N LYS A 277 -33.12 -6.29 -17.88
CA LYS A 277 -32.09 -7.23 -18.31
C LYS A 277 -32.60 -8.65 -18.13
N LEU A 278 -32.78 -9.36 -19.23
CA LEU A 278 -33.00 -10.80 -19.26
C LEU A 278 -31.66 -11.54 -19.12
N THR A 279 -31.70 -12.68 -18.45
CA THR A 279 -30.55 -13.52 -18.13
C THR A 279 -31.03 -14.95 -17.99
N GLU A 280 -30.18 -15.91 -18.37
CA GLU A 280 -30.44 -17.36 -18.26
C GLU A 280 -30.69 -17.78 -16.81
N ASP A 281 -30.07 -17.06 -15.87
CA ASP A 281 -30.36 -17.16 -14.44
C ASP A 281 -31.52 -16.23 -14.06
N HIS A 282 -32.71 -16.80 -13.88
CA HIS A 282 -33.93 -16.07 -13.53
C HIS A 282 -33.81 -15.25 -12.23
N GLU A 283 -32.96 -15.68 -11.28
CA GLU A 283 -32.76 -14.94 -10.03
C GLU A 283 -31.97 -13.64 -10.24
N LYS A 284 -31.18 -13.55 -11.32
CA LYS A 284 -30.40 -12.36 -11.69
C LYS A 284 -31.16 -11.37 -12.59
N GLN A 285 -32.42 -11.66 -12.93
CA GLN A 285 -33.24 -10.75 -13.73
C GLN A 285 -33.56 -9.47 -12.94
N THR A 286 -33.38 -8.33 -13.60
CA THR A 286 -33.60 -7.02 -12.97
C THR A 286 -35.05 -6.59 -13.13
N LEU A 287 -35.64 -5.94 -12.12
CA LEU A 287 -37.01 -5.41 -12.23
C LEU A 287 -37.08 -4.12 -13.06
N PRO A 288 -37.99 -4.01 -14.04
CA PRO A 288 -38.15 -2.85 -14.92
C PRO A 288 -38.78 -1.64 -14.20
N GLY A 289 -38.73 -0.48 -14.86
CA GLY A 289 -39.54 0.69 -14.53
C GLY A 289 -39.00 1.54 -13.38
N SER A 290 -39.46 2.80 -13.32
CA SER A 290 -39.31 3.62 -12.12
C SER A 290 -40.20 3.06 -11.01
N LYS A 291 -39.68 2.97 -9.79
CA LYS A 291 -40.35 2.24 -8.70
C LYS A 291 -40.39 3.05 -7.41
N ALA A 292 -41.44 2.81 -6.64
CA ALA A 292 -41.54 3.17 -5.22
C ALA A 292 -41.44 1.90 -4.37
N ALA A 293 -40.89 2.05 -3.15
CA ALA A 293 -40.68 0.93 -2.23
C ALA A 293 -41.30 1.27 -0.87
N PHE A 294 -42.04 0.32 -0.31
CA PHE A 294 -42.76 0.47 0.95
C PHE A 294 -42.48 -0.72 1.86
N ARG A 295 -42.33 -0.46 3.16
CA ARG A 295 -42.29 -1.48 4.20
C ARG A 295 -43.67 -1.65 4.80
N LEU A 296 -44.12 -2.89 4.86
CA LEU A 296 -45.40 -3.28 5.45
C LEU A 296 -45.14 -3.81 6.87
N LEU A 297 -45.88 -3.31 7.84
CA LEU A 297 -45.78 -3.73 9.23
C LEU A 297 -47.05 -4.44 9.68
N ASP A 298 -46.90 -5.42 10.56
CA ASP A 298 -48.02 -6.06 11.24
C ASP A 298 -48.54 -5.24 12.43
N SER A 299 -49.60 -5.72 13.09
CA SER A 299 -50.21 -5.06 14.25
C SER A 299 -49.30 -4.96 15.47
N ASP A 300 -48.30 -5.84 15.56
CA ASP A 300 -47.32 -5.86 16.64
C ASP A 300 -46.14 -4.92 16.35
N GLY A 301 -46.15 -4.26 15.19
CA GLY A 301 -45.11 -3.34 14.73
C GLY A 301 -43.88 -4.05 14.18
N PHE A 302 -43.94 -5.36 13.90
CA PHE A 302 -42.83 -6.04 13.22
C PHE A 302 -42.90 -5.85 11.72
N PHE A 303 -41.73 -5.84 11.10
CA PHE A 303 -41.60 -5.80 9.65
C PHE A 303 -42.12 -7.11 9.03
N LEU A 304 -43.17 -7.00 8.23
CA LEU A 304 -43.84 -8.13 7.58
C LEU A 304 -43.20 -8.46 6.23
N MET A 305 -43.06 -7.45 5.36
CA MET A 305 -42.46 -7.56 4.02
C MET A 305 -42.18 -6.18 3.42
N ASP A 306 -41.33 -6.13 2.39
CA ASP A 306 -41.16 -4.94 1.56
C ASP A 306 -41.93 -5.10 0.23
N LEU A 307 -42.73 -4.10 -0.14
CA LEU A 307 -43.53 -4.03 -1.36
C LEU A 307 -42.88 -3.06 -2.36
N LEU A 308 -42.64 -3.54 -3.58
CA LEU A 308 -42.23 -2.73 -4.72
C LEU A 308 -43.42 -2.49 -5.65
N GLN A 309 -43.63 -1.23 -6.03
CA GLN A 309 -44.65 -0.83 -7.00
C GLN A 309 -44.09 0.19 -8.00
N LEU A 310 -44.79 0.45 -9.09
CA LEU A 310 -44.42 1.49 -10.03
C LEU A 310 -44.60 2.88 -9.40
N ALA A 311 -43.77 3.84 -9.80
CA ALA A 311 -43.75 5.18 -9.19
C ALA A 311 -45.08 5.96 -9.40
N GLU A 312 -45.80 5.65 -10.48
CA GLU A 312 -47.11 6.21 -10.81
C GLU A 312 -48.28 5.58 -10.03
N GLU A 313 -48.05 4.47 -9.32
CA GLU A 313 -49.09 3.84 -8.51
C GLU A 313 -49.36 4.63 -7.23
N PRO A 314 -50.65 4.74 -6.81
CA PRO A 314 -50.96 5.37 -5.54
C PRO A 314 -50.28 4.61 -4.39
N PRO A 315 -49.74 5.31 -3.36
CA PRO A 315 -49.16 4.66 -2.19
C PRO A 315 -50.17 3.75 -1.48
N PRO A 316 -49.75 2.57 -0.99
CA PRO A 316 -50.61 1.68 -0.24
C PRO A 316 -50.99 2.31 1.11
N LYS A 317 -52.19 2.02 1.60
CA LYS A 317 -52.70 2.56 2.86
C LYS A 317 -52.72 1.51 3.96
N ALA A 318 -52.50 1.95 5.20
CA ALA A 318 -52.72 1.12 6.38
C ALA A 318 -54.15 0.57 6.42
N GLY A 319 -54.30 -0.71 6.77
CA GLY A 319 -55.59 -1.41 6.85
C GLY A 319 -56.22 -1.75 5.50
N GLN A 320 -55.61 -1.42 4.37
CA GLN A 320 -56.07 -1.80 3.03
C GLN A 320 -55.68 -3.24 2.73
N GLU A 321 -56.58 -4.03 2.13
CA GLU A 321 -56.21 -5.32 1.56
C GLU A 321 -55.44 -5.12 0.26
N LEU A 322 -54.22 -5.65 0.21
CA LEU A 322 -53.31 -5.56 -0.92
C LEU A 322 -53.10 -6.95 -1.50
N ARG A 323 -53.34 -7.09 -2.81
CA ARG A 323 -52.97 -8.27 -3.56
C ARG A 323 -51.56 -8.09 -4.09
N VAL A 324 -50.63 -8.93 -3.66
CA VAL A 324 -49.20 -8.79 -3.94
C VAL A 324 -48.62 -10.09 -4.45
N TRP A 325 -47.54 -10.00 -5.23
CA TRP A 325 -46.79 -11.14 -5.75
C TRP A 325 -45.44 -11.27 -5.03
N PRO A 326 -45.31 -12.17 -4.04
CA PRO A 326 -44.01 -12.45 -3.44
C PRO A 326 -43.00 -12.92 -4.50
N ARG A 327 -41.75 -12.46 -4.40
CA ARG A 327 -40.68 -12.87 -5.31
C ARG A 327 -40.50 -14.39 -5.28
N GLY A 328 -40.64 -15.03 -6.44
CA GLY A 328 -40.52 -16.49 -6.61
C GLY A 328 -41.79 -17.28 -6.34
N ALA A 329 -42.90 -16.64 -5.94
CA ALA A 329 -44.19 -17.30 -5.82
C ALA A 329 -44.88 -17.44 -7.19
N GLN A 330 -45.60 -18.55 -7.39
CA GLN A 330 -46.41 -18.77 -8.60
C GLN A 330 -47.76 -18.07 -8.54
N GLU A 331 -48.28 -17.84 -7.34
CA GLU A 331 -49.59 -17.23 -7.10
C GLU A 331 -49.47 -15.98 -6.21
N PRO A 332 -50.38 -15.00 -6.37
CA PRO A 332 -50.43 -13.84 -5.50
C PRO A 332 -50.93 -14.21 -4.11
N CYS A 333 -50.57 -13.41 -3.12
CA CYS A 333 -51.17 -13.47 -1.79
C CYS A 333 -51.87 -12.15 -1.43
N THR A 334 -52.83 -12.23 -0.53
CA THR A 334 -53.50 -11.05 0.03
C THR A 334 -52.88 -10.72 1.39
N VAL A 335 -52.50 -9.45 1.56
CA VAL A 335 -51.87 -8.94 2.78
C VAL A 335 -52.62 -7.69 3.23
N LYS A 336 -52.83 -7.56 4.54
CA LYS A 336 -53.45 -6.38 5.14
C LYS A 336 -52.49 -5.76 6.17
N PRO A 337 -51.65 -4.79 5.78
CA PRO A 337 -50.68 -4.19 6.68
C PRO A 337 -51.38 -3.32 7.74
N ALA A 338 -50.90 -3.35 8.98
CA ALA A 338 -51.35 -2.43 10.01
C ALA A 338 -50.74 -1.03 9.83
N GLN A 339 -49.49 -0.96 9.35
CA GLN A 339 -48.82 0.29 9.00
C GLN A 339 -48.03 0.12 7.70
N VAL A 340 -47.81 1.25 7.01
CA VAL A 340 -47.09 1.32 5.74
C VAL A 340 -46.09 2.46 5.81
N GLU A 341 -44.82 2.15 5.57
CA GLU A 341 -43.73 3.12 5.63
C GLU A 341 -43.03 3.24 4.25
N PRO A 342 -42.90 4.44 3.65
CA PRO A 342 -42.10 4.61 2.45
C PRO A 342 -40.61 4.46 2.76
N LEU A 343 -39.88 3.68 1.96
CA LEU A 343 -38.45 3.38 2.20
C LEU A 343 -37.49 4.37 1.53
N LEU A 344 -37.85 4.89 0.36
CA LEU A 344 -37.00 5.80 -0.41
C LEU A 344 -37.47 7.24 -0.19
N GLN A 345 -36.62 8.05 0.44
CA GLN A 345 -36.83 9.48 0.64
C GLN A 345 -36.01 10.30 -0.36
N LEU A 346 -36.54 11.44 -0.78
CA LEU A 346 -35.88 12.32 -1.74
C LEU A 346 -34.79 13.15 -1.05
N CYS A 347 -33.54 12.72 -1.13
CA CYS A 347 -32.42 13.45 -0.51
C CYS A 347 -31.78 14.49 -1.45
N LEU A 348 -31.79 14.26 -2.76
CA LEU A 348 -31.14 15.09 -3.77
C LEU A 348 -32.05 15.27 -4.98
N GLN A 349 -32.34 16.53 -5.34
CA GLN A 349 -33.13 16.88 -6.52
C GLN A 349 -32.39 17.93 -7.34
N GLN A 350 -32.21 17.66 -8.64
CA GLN A 350 -31.52 18.59 -9.57
C GLN A 350 -30.14 19.06 -9.06
N GLY A 351 -29.40 18.17 -8.40
CA GLY A 351 -28.07 18.47 -7.85
C GLY A 351 -28.07 19.27 -6.55
N GLN A 352 -29.24 19.56 -5.96
CA GLN A 352 -29.38 20.24 -4.66
C GLN A 352 -29.92 19.28 -3.60
N LEU A 353 -29.41 19.42 -2.37
CA LEU A 353 -29.92 18.66 -1.22
C LEU A 353 -31.32 19.19 -0.85
N CYS A 354 -32.29 18.29 -0.72
CA CYS A 354 -33.66 18.64 -0.34
C CYS A 354 -33.83 18.79 1.18
N GLU A 355 -33.03 18.05 1.94
CA GLU A 355 -33.07 18.01 3.40
C GLU A 355 -31.65 17.98 3.99
N PRO A 356 -31.44 18.45 5.22
CA PRO A 356 -30.18 18.30 5.91
C PRO A 356 -29.86 16.81 6.15
N LEU A 357 -28.58 16.44 6.10
CA LEU A 357 -28.15 15.08 6.41
C LEU A 357 -28.38 14.79 7.90
N PRO A 358 -28.89 13.60 8.27
CA PRO A 358 -29.05 13.22 9.66
C PRO A 358 -27.69 13.13 10.34
N SER A 359 -27.68 13.44 11.64
CA SER A 359 -26.53 13.20 12.49
C SER A 359 -26.24 11.70 12.63
N LEU A 360 -25.02 11.38 13.05
CA LEU A 360 -24.62 9.99 13.26
C LEU A 360 -25.40 9.33 14.40
N ASP A 361 -25.76 10.08 15.45
CA ASP A 361 -26.53 9.56 16.58
C ASP A 361 -28.00 9.34 16.22
N GLU A 362 -28.61 10.20 15.40
CA GLU A 362 -29.95 9.95 14.83
C GLU A 362 -29.95 8.69 13.96
N SER A 363 -28.97 8.57 13.07
CA SER A 363 -28.82 7.40 12.19
C SER A 363 -28.60 6.11 13.00
N ARG A 364 -27.80 6.17 14.07
CA ARG A 364 -27.57 5.06 14.99
C ARG A 364 -28.84 4.69 15.74
N THR A 365 -29.56 5.67 16.27
CA THR A 365 -30.83 5.46 16.99
C THR A 365 -31.85 4.79 16.08
N PHE A 366 -32.00 5.30 14.85
CA PHE A 366 -32.86 4.70 13.83
C PHE A 366 -32.47 3.26 13.50
N ALA A 367 -31.17 2.96 13.36
CA ALA A 367 -30.69 1.60 13.12
C ALA A 367 -31.03 0.65 14.27
N GLN A 368 -30.82 1.07 15.53
CA GLN A 368 -31.16 0.24 16.69
C GLN A 368 -32.67 0.03 16.83
N GLN A 369 -33.48 1.06 16.58
CA GLN A 369 -34.94 0.95 16.55
C GLN A 369 -35.40 -0.02 15.45
N SER A 370 -34.86 0.11 14.24
CA SER A 370 -35.16 -0.78 13.11
C SER A 370 -34.84 -2.25 13.42
N LEU A 371 -33.73 -2.52 14.13
CA LEU A 371 -33.39 -3.88 14.59
C LEU A 371 -34.38 -4.40 15.65
N ASN A 372 -35.02 -3.53 16.43
CA ASN A 372 -36.07 -3.95 17.36
C ASN A 372 -37.36 -4.34 16.64
N HIS A 373 -37.73 -3.62 15.58
CA HIS A 373 -38.87 -3.94 14.70
C HIS A 373 -38.64 -5.13 13.77
N LEU A 374 -37.40 -5.62 13.65
CA LEU A 374 -37.12 -6.83 12.89
C LEU A 374 -37.49 -8.08 13.72
N ASN A 375 -38.35 -8.95 13.18
CA ASN A 375 -38.74 -10.19 13.84
C ASN A 375 -37.51 -11.06 14.21
N PRO A 376 -37.46 -11.70 15.39
CA PRO A 376 -36.36 -12.57 15.80
C PRO A 376 -35.96 -13.62 14.74
N ALA A 377 -36.90 -14.15 13.96
CA ALA A 377 -36.62 -15.11 12.89
C ALA A 377 -35.68 -14.57 11.79
N HIS A 378 -35.70 -13.26 11.55
CA HIS A 378 -34.81 -12.59 10.59
C HIS A 378 -33.49 -12.12 11.23
N LYS A 379 -33.44 -12.01 12.56
CA LYS A 379 -32.23 -11.62 13.32
C LYS A 379 -31.26 -12.76 13.60
N GLN A 380 -31.69 -14.00 13.36
CA GLN A 380 -30.85 -15.17 13.57
C GLN A 380 -29.55 -15.09 12.76
N LEU A 381 -28.41 -15.30 13.41
CA LEU A 381 -27.11 -15.18 12.77
C LEU A 381 -26.77 -16.39 11.89
N GLN A 382 -27.39 -17.54 12.17
CA GLN A 382 -27.28 -18.78 11.44
C GLN A 382 -28.65 -19.12 10.84
N SER A 383 -28.69 -19.37 9.54
CA SER A 383 -29.90 -19.76 8.80
C SER A 383 -31.15 -18.91 9.08
N PRO A 384 -31.08 -17.55 8.98
CA PRO A 384 -32.25 -16.71 9.19
C PRO A 384 -33.36 -17.01 8.17
N ARG A 385 -34.60 -16.78 8.57
CA ARG A 385 -35.73 -16.80 7.62
C ARG A 385 -35.53 -15.69 6.59
N VAL A 386 -35.73 -16.01 5.31
CA VAL A 386 -35.64 -15.02 4.22
C VAL A 386 -36.70 -13.94 4.45
N TYR A 387 -36.28 -12.68 4.42
CA TYR A 387 -37.20 -11.55 4.52
C TYR A 387 -37.93 -11.35 3.18
N PRO A 388 -39.27 -11.38 3.16
CA PRO A 388 -40.05 -11.35 1.93
C PRO A 388 -40.03 -9.98 1.24
N VAL A 389 -39.87 -10.01 -0.08
CA VAL A 389 -40.07 -8.86 -0.97
C VAL A 389 -41.15 -9.23 -1.98
N ALA A 390 -42.14 -8.35 -2.17
CA ALA A 390 -43.28 -8.58 -3.05
C ALA A 390 -43.43 -7.46 -4.09
N LEU A 391 -44.10 -7.77 -5.19
CA LEU A 391 -44.43 -6.84 -6.28
C LEU A 391 -45.92 -6.52 -6.25
N SER A 392 -46.29 -5.28 -6.55
CA SER A 392 -47.67 -4.91 -6.89
C SER A 392 -48.15 -5.65 -8.15
N GLU A 393 -49.46 -5.82 -8.32
CA GLU A 393 -50.03 -6.45 -9.51
C GLU A 393 -49.58 -5.78 -10.82
N LYS A 394 -49.52 -4.43 -10.87
CA LYS A 394 -49.11 -3.72 -12.09
C LYS A 394 -47.62 -3.91 -12.40
N LEU A 395 -46.75 -3.84 -11.39
CA LEU A 395 -45.32 -4.13 -11.58
C LEU A 395 -45.10 -5.59 -12.02
N GLN A 396 -45.84 -6.56 -11.49
CA GLN A 396 -45.77 -7.95 -11.93
C GLN A 396 -46.23 -8.09 -13.39
N ALA A 397 -47.34 -7.45 -13.78
CA ALA A 397 -47.80 -7.45 -15.15
C ALA A 397 -46.78 -6.84 -16.13
N LEU A 398 -46.06 -5.79 -15.73
CA LEU A 398 -44.98 -5.19 -16.52
C LEU A 398 -43.76 -6.14 -16.66
N VAL A 399 -43.43 -6.87 -15.61
CA VAL A 399 -42.38 -7.91 -15.66
C VAL A 399 -42.77 -8.99 -16.66
N ASP A 400 -44.00 -9.47 -16.62
CA ASP A 400 -44.48 -10.53 -17.51
C ASP A 400 -44.52 -10.07 -18.96
N SER A 401 -44.98 -8.84 -19.23
CA SER A 401 -45.01 -8.28 -20.58
C SER A 401 -43.63 -8.16 -21.23
N LEU A 402 -42.61 -7.77 -20.44
CA LEU A 402 -41.23 -7.63 -20.92
C LEU A 402 -40.46 -8.97 -20.94
N GLY A 403 -40.85 -9.92 -20.09
CA GLY A 403 -40.25 -11.26 -20.02
C GLY A 403 -40.69 -12.19 -21.17
N ALA A 404 -41.91 -12.01 -21.69
CA ALA A 404 -42.48 -12.87 -22.74
C ALA A 404 -41.96 -12.59 -24.17
N GLY A 405 -41.01 -11.66 -24.35
CA GLY A 405 -40.46 -11.33 -25.68
C GLY A 405 -41.43 -10.61 -26.62
N GLY A 406 -42.50 -9.99 -26.08
CA GLY A 406 -43.50 -9.25 -26.86
C GLY A 406 -42.94 -8.04 -27.61
N PRO A 407 -43.60 -7.60 -28.70
CA PRO A 407 -43.08 -6.64 -29.66
C PRO A 407 -42.66 -5.35 -28.95
N GLN A 408 -41.50 -4.83 -29.31
CA GLN A 408 -41.16 -3.44 -29.03
C GLN A 408 -42.33 -2.60 -29.53
N ALA A 409 -43.02 -1.92 -28.62
CA ALA A 409 -44.06 -0.97 -28.99
C ALA A 409 -43.50 -0.07 -30.09
N GLU A 410 -44.27 0.09 -31.17
CA GLU A 410 -43.91 0.99 -32.27
C GLU A 410 -43.46 2.34 -31.69
N PRO A 411 -42.40 2.95 -32.23
CA PRO A 411 -41.97 4.26 -31.77
C PRO A 411 -43.15 5.21 -31.92
N LEU A 412 -43.70 5.65 -30.78
CA LEU A 412 -44.58 6.81 -30.73
C LEU A 412 -43.89 7.93 -31.51
N GLU A 413 -44.57 8.42 -32.55
CA GLU A 413 -44.15 9.57 -33.33
C GLU A 413 -43.66 10.65 -32.37
N VAL A 414 -42.37 10.96 -32.49
CA VAL A 414 -41.79 12.12 -31.83
C VAL A 414 -42.45 13.33 -32.47
N VAL A 415 -43.39 13.93 -31.75
CA VAL A 415 -43.91 15.26 -32.07
C VAL A 415 -42.71 16.21 -32.20
N PRO A 416 -42.52 16.87 -33.35
CA PRO A 416 -41.35 17.69 -33.60
C PRO A 416 -41.54 19.05 -32.93
N GLU A 417 -41.20 19.17 -31.65
CA GLU A 417 -41.05 20.47 -30.98
C GLU A 417 -39.69 20.65 -30.27
N ALA A 418 -38.68 19.85 -30.61
CA ALA A 418 -37.34 19.99 -30.03
C ALA A 418 -36.18 19.99 -31.06
N GLU A 419 -36.44 20.38 -32.32
CA GLU A 419 -35.38 20.74 -33.27
C GLU A 419 -35.31 22.26 -33.42
N THR A 420 -34.70 22.93 -32.45
CA THR A 420 -34.26 24.34 -32.62
C THR A 420 -32.98 24.68 -31.87
N TYR A 421 -32.15 23.69 -31.48
CA TYR A 421 -30.92 24.00 -30.73
C TYR A 421 -29.65 23.24 -31.14
N ILE A 422 -29.63 22.55 -32.28
CA ILE A 422 -28.40 21.94 -32.81
C ILE A 422 -28.31 22.19 -34.33
N GLN A 423 -28.16 23.46 -34.71
CA GLN A 423 -27.54 23.87 -35.97
C GLN A 423 -26.76 25.16 -35.73
N THR A 424 -25.51 25.02 -35.35
CA THR A 424 -24.41 25.92 -35.69
C THR A 424 -23.13 25.25 -35.21
N LEU A 425 -22.06 25.35 -36.03
CA LEU A 425 -20.73 24.75 -35.85
C LEU A 425 -20.50 23.40 -36.53
N THR A 426 -20.61 23.39 -37.85
CA THR A 426 -19.61 22.75 -38.69
C THR A 426 -18.78 23.85 -39.37
N PRO A 427 -17.45 23.69 -39.47
CA PRO A 427 -16.69 24.22 -40.60
C PRO A 427 -16.28 23.07 -41.53
N ALA A 428 -16.68 23.20 -42.79
CA ALA A 428 -16.00 22.67 -43.96
C ALA A 428 -14.56 23.27 -44.03
N SER A 429 -13.54 22.75 -44.72
CA SER A 429 -13.37 21.76 -45.77
C SER A 429 -11.87 21.41 -45.86
N GLU A 430 -11.56 20.23 -46.36
CA GLU A 430 -10.23 19.85 -46.86
C GLU A 430 -9.88 20.62 -48.16
N ALA A 431 -8.60 21.02 -48.36
CA ALA A 431 -7.84 20.88 -49.61
C ALA A 431 -6.49 21.65 -49.64
N GLN A 432 -5.47 20.93 -50.16
CA GLN A 432 -4.33 21.38 -51.00
C GLN A 432 -3.02 21.96 -50.40
N HIS A 433 -2.02 21.07 -50.40
CA HIS A 433 -0.65 21.16 -50.95
C HIS A 433 0.04 22.53 -51.18
N GLY A 434 1.27 22.62 -50.64
CA GLY A 434 2.48 23.03 -51.37
C GLY A 434 2.85 24.52 -51.39
N ASN A 435 3.91 24.89 -50.68
CA ASN A 435 5.09 25.58 -51.24
C ASN A 435 6.08 26.02 -50.14
N GLU A 436 7.36 25.68 -50.35
CA GLU A 436 8.52 26.29 -49.68
C GLU A 436 8.68 27.75 -50.10
N VAL A 437 9.04 28.66 -49.17
CA VAL A 437 9.81 29.88 -49.49
C VAL A 437 10.71 30.27 -48.31
N GLN A 438 11.99 30.50 -48.62
CA GLN A 438 13.10 31.01 -47.80
C GLN A 438 12.95 32.49 -47.35
N PRO A 439 13.76 32.99 -46.41
CA PRO A 439 13.66 34.37 -45.90
C PRO A 439 14.54 35.36 -46.69
N PRO A 440 14.17 36.66 -46.77
CA PRO A 440 15.12 37.75 -47.04
C PRO A 440 15.18 38.72 -45.83
N THR A 441 16.33 38.89 -45.17
CA THR A 441 17.44 39.85 -45.43
C THR A 441 17.12 41.32 -45.21
N ALA A 442 17.93 41.95 -44.35
CA ALA A 442 17.97 43.37 -44.03
C ALA A 442 18.38 44.24 -45.22
N GLY A 443 17.79 45.43 -45.30
CA GLY A 443 18.19 46.53 -46.18
C GLY A 443 17.91 47.87 -45.51
N SER A 444 18.96 48.65 -45.33
CA SER A 444 18.99 50.01 -44.80
C SER A 444 18.74 51.04 -45.90
N GLU A 445 17.87 52.03 -45.71
CA GLU A 445 17.96 53.34 -46.40
C GLU A 445 17.55 54.49 -45.47
N ASN A 446 18.31 55.58 -45.60
CA ASN A 446 18.33 56.80 -44.80
C ASN A 446 17.10 57.70 -45.01
N CYS A 447 16.68 58.42 -43.96
CA CYS A 447 16.33 59.84 -44.05
C CYS A 447 16.27 60.52 -42.66
N SER A 448 16.79 61.75 -42.58
CA SER A 448 16.73 62.67 -41.43
C SER A 448 15.91 63.92 -41.86
N PRO A 449 15.54 64.86 -40.96
CA PRO A 449 14.26 64.82 -40.28
C PRO A 449 13.52 66.17 -40.39
N GLN A 450 12.38 66.25 -41.07
CA GLN A 450 11.41 67.33 -40.87
C GLN A 450 9.99 66.77 -41.01
N ASP A 451 9.12 67.16 -40.08
CA ASP A 451 7.72 66.77 -39.89
C ASP A 451 7.45 65.46 -39.10
N VAL A 452 7.74 65.50 -37.79
CA VAL A 452 7.15 64.57 -36.81
C VAL A 452 5.79 65.13 -36.36
N GLN A 453 4.73 64.70 -37.04
CA GLN A 453 3.42 64.53 -36.42
C GLN A 453 3.45 63.18 -35.68
N GLU A 454 3.33 63.22 -34.36
CA GLU A 454 3.36 62.03 -33.49
C GLU A 454 2.38 60.94 -33.96
N PRO A 455 2.85 59.71 -34.25
CA PRO A 455 1.96 58.56 -34.34
C PRO A 455 1.66 58.04 -32.92
N GLY A 456 0.38 57.93 -32.57
CA GLY A 456 -0.06 57.38 -31.28
C GLY A 456 0.47 55.96 -31.03
N PRO A 457 0.62 55.54 -29.76
CA PRO A 457 1.37 54.34 -29.41
C PRO A 457 0.67 53.08 -29.92
N GLU A 458 1.43 52.19 -30.55
CA GLU A 458 0.99 50.90 -31.09
C GLU A 458 0.20 50.09 -30.04
N ARG A 459 -0.93 49.50 -30.46
CA ARG A 459 -1.86 48.73 -29.59
C ARG A 459 -1.20 47.69 -28.65
N PRO A 460 -0.12 46.96 -29.02
CA PRO A 460 0.56 46.02 -28.12
C PRO A 460 1.22 46.72 -26.91
N TYR A 461 1.74 47.93 -27.10
CA TYR A 461 2.35 48.74 -26.04
C TYR A 461 1.31 49.21 -25.01
N GLN A 462 0.07 49.41 -25.46
CA GLN A 462 -1.06 49.78 -24.60
C GLN A 462 -1.50 48.61 -23.70
N VAL A 463 -1.61 47.39 -24.22
CA VAL A 463 -1.94 46.20 -23.40
C VAL A 463 -0.84 45.92 -22.37
N HIS A 464 0.43 46.00 -22.78
CA HIS A 464 1.57 45.78 -21.88
C HIS A 464 1.59 46.78 -20.72
N SER A 465 1.36 48.07 -21.00
CA SER A 465 1.33 49.13 -19.98
C SER A 465 0.13 48.99 -19.03
N LEU A 466 -1.05 48.60 -19.54
CA LEU A 466 -2.22 48.31 -18.71
C LEU A 466 -2.00 47.13 -17.76
N VAL A 467 -1.40 46.03 -18.23
CA VAL A 467 -1.09 44.87 -17.37
C VAL A 467 -0.06 45.23 -16.30
N ARG A 468 0.98 46.02 -16.63
CA ARG A 468 1.93 46.52 -15.62
C ARG A 468 1.29 47.49 -14.63
N GLY A 469 0.36 48.34 -15.09
CA GLY A 469 -0.42 49.22 -14.23
C GLY A 469 -1.27 48.43 -13.22
N LEU A 470 -1.92 47.36 -13.67
CA LEU A 470 -2.66 46.44 -12.79
C LEU A 470 -1.75 45.75 -11.78
N LEU A 471 -0.57 45.29 -12.21
CA LEU A 471 0.42 44.66 -11.33
C LEU A 471 0.85 45.60 -10.18
N ALA A 472 1.05 46.89 -10.48
CA ALA A 472 1.42 47.90 -9.49
C ALA A 472 0.28 48.30 -8.53
N GLN A 473 -0.98 48.28 -9.01
CA GLN A 473 -2.14 48.74 -8.22
C GLN A 473 -2.80 47.65 -7.38
N VAL A 474 -2.80 46.38 -7.81
CA VAL A 474 -3.47 45.29 -7.08
C VAL A 474 -3.04 45.12 -5.62
N PRO A 475 -1.76 45.34 -5.24
CA PRO A 475 -1.34 45.32 -3.83
C PRO A 475 -1.93 46.44 -2.97
N SER A 476 -2.23 47.61 -3.55
CA SER A 476 -2.74 48.78 -2.82
C SER A 476 -4.27 48.86 -2.78
N LEU A 477 -4.96 48.04 -3.57
CA LEU A 477 -6.42 47.95 -3.55
C LEU A 477 -6.93 47.17 -2.34
N ALA A 478 -7.86 47.76 -1.58
CA ALA A 478 -8.57 47.09 -0.51
C ALA A 478 -9.31 45.83 -1.01
N GLU A 479 -9.30 44.77 -0.19
CA GLU A 479 -10.04 43.54 -0.49
C GLU A 479 -11.54 43.83 -0.70
N GLY A 480 -12.14 43.32 -1.77
CA GLY A 480 -13.56 43.53 -2.07
C GLY A 480 -13.89 43.85 -3.52
N ARG A 481 -14.78 44.83 -3.75
CA ARG A 481 -15.28 45.17 -5.10
C ARG A 481 -14.21 45.78 -6.04
N PRO A 482 -13.36 46.73 -5.62
CA PRO A 482 -12.36 47.35 -6.51
C PRO A 482 -11.33 46.34 -7.02
N ARG A 483 -10.82 45.49 -6.11
CA ARG A 483 -9.89 44.41 -6.43
C ARG A 483 -10.49 43.41 -7.41
N ARG A 484 -11.75 43.00 -7.21
CA ARG A 484 -12.47 42.12 -8.15
C ARG A 484 -12.69 42.76 -9.52
N ALA A 485 -12.91 44.07 -9.59
CA ALA A 485 -13.05 44.79 -10.85
C ALA A 485 -11.72 44.80 -11.62
N ALA A 486 -10.60 45.14 -10.96
CA ALA A 486 -9.26 45.09 -11.55
C ALA A 486 -8.92 43.69 -12.11
N LEU A 487 -9.24 42.64 -11.36
CA LEU A 487 -9.05 41.25 -11.78
C LEU A 487 -9.93 40.85 -12.99
N ARG A 488 -11.16 41.40 -13.11
CA ARG A 488 -12.02 41.19 -14.28
C ARG A 488 -11.49 41.90 -15.53
N VAL A 489 -10.91 43.09 -15.38
CA VAL A 489 -10.27 43.82 -16.47
C VAL A 489 -9.12 43.00 -17.06
N LEU A 490 -8.29 42.38 -16.21
CA LEU A 490 -7.24 41.47 -16.68
C LEU A 490 -7.81 40.30 -17.50
N SER A 491 -8.89 39.66 -17.02
CA SER A 491 -9.53 38.56 -17.76
C SER A 491 -10.15 39.01 -19.08
N ALA A 492 -10.68 40.24 -19.17
CA ALA A 492 -11.21 40.80 -20.41
C ALA A 492 -10.08 41.09 -21.42
N LEU A 493 -8.97 41.68 -20.96
CA LEU A 493 -7.77 41.90 -21.78
C LEU A 493 -7.21 40.58 -22.31
N ALA A 494 -7.13 39.56 -21.46
CA ALA A 494 -6.60 38.26 -21.83
C ALA A 494 -7.49 37.48 -22.82
N LEU A 495 -8.79 37.79 -22.89
CA LEU A 495 -9.72 37.14 -23.83
C LEU A 495 -9.42 37.52 -25.28
N GLU A 496 -9.04 38.79 -25.51
CA GLU A 496 -8.74 39.34 -26.83
C GLU A 496 -7.22 39.33 -27.15
N HIS A 497 -6.37 39.48 -26.13
CA HIS A 497 -4.92 39.69 -26.26
C HIS A 497 -4.08 38.76 -25.36
N ALA A 498 -4.38 37.46 -25.36
CA ALA A 498 -3.74 36.48 -24.46
C ALA A 498 -2.20 36.48 -24.54
N GLN A 499 -1.62 36.58 -25.74
CA GLN A 499 -0.17 36.59 -25.94
C GLN A 499 0.48 37.81 -25.29
N ASP A 500 -0.05 39.01 -25.52
CA ASP A 500 0.49 40.25 -24.97
C ASP A 500 0.37 40.29 -23.44
N VAL A 501 -0.74 39.79 -22.88
CA VAL A 501 -0.94 39.67 -21.43
C VAL A 501 0.07 38.69 -20.81
N VAL A 502 0.30 37.54 -21.44
CA VAL A 502 1.30 36.58 -20.97
C VAL A 502 2.70 37.17 -21.06
N CYS A 503 3.08 37.78 -22.19
CA CYS A 503 4.39 38.43 -22.36
C CYS A 503 4.63 39.57 -21.35
N ALA A 504 3.59 40.31 -20.95
CA ALA A 504 3.70 41.36 -19.94
C ALA A 504 3.83 40.82 -18.51
N LEU A 505 3.15 39.70 -18.20
CA LEU A 505 3.09 39.15 -16.85
C LEU A 505 4.25 38.18 -16.55
N LEU A 506 4.75 37.46 -17.57
CA LEU A 506 5.77 36.41 -17.44
C LEU A 506 7.07 36.88 -16.76
N PRO A 507 7.66 38.05 -17.07
CA PRO A 507 8.86 38.54 -16.40
C PRO A 507 8.66 38.76 -14.90
N SER A 508 7.43 39.04 -14.46
CA SER A 508 7.09 39.27 -13.05
C SER A 508 6.89 37.98 -12.25
N SER A 509 6.99 36.81 -12.92
CA SER A 509 6.98 35.50 -12.25
C SER A 509 8.34 35.14 -11.64
N LEU A 510 9.42 35.87 -11.98
CA LEU A 510 10.77 35.72 -11.45
C LEU A 510 11.40 37.11 -11.20
N PRO A 511 11.65 37.54 -9.95
CA PRO A 511 11.44 36.82 -8.68
C PRO A 511 9.95 36.62 -8.33
N PRO A 512 9.61 35.74 -7.36
CA PRO A 512 8.22 35.45 -7.02
C PRO A 512 7.52 36.67 -6.43
N ASP A 513 6.59 37.25 -7.20
CA ASP A 513 5.78 38.40 -6.82
C ASP A 513 4.35 37.98 -6.43
N ARG A 514 3.85 38.46 -5.28
CA ARG A 514 2.51 38.11 -4.77
C ARG A 514 1.39 38.65 -5.65
N ALA A 515 1.58 39.82 -6.25
CA ALA A 515 0.60 40.41 -7.17
C ALA A 515 0.56 39.60 -8.47
N ALA A 516 1.71 39.25 -9.03
CA ALA A 516 1.78 38.40 -10.23
C ALA A 516 1.11 37.03 -9.99
N ALA A 517 1.37 36.39 -8.84
CA ALA A 517 0.69 35.14 -8.47
C ALA A 517 -0.83 35.28 -8.39
N GLU A 518 -1.33 36.39 -7.83
CA GLU A 518 -2.77 36.66 -7.77
C GLU A 518 -3.39 36.91 -9.15
N LEU A 519 -2.69 37.61 -10.04
CA LEU A 519 -3.10 37.83 -11.42
C LEU A 519 -3.19 36.49 -12.18
N TRP A 520 -2.18 35.61 -12.06
CA TRP A 520 -2.20 34.27 -12.64
C TRP A 520 -3.38 33.42 -12.13
N ARG A 521 -3.60 33.39 -10.80
CA ARG A 521 -4.76 32.70 -10.20
C ARG A 521 -6.10 33.27 -10.65
N SER A 522 -6.16 34.57 -10.96
CA SER A 522 -7.36 35.21 -11.46
C SER A 522 -7.68 34.82 -12.90
N LEU A 523 -6.66 34.76 -13.77
CA LEU A 523 -6.82 34.28 -15.14
C LEU A 523 -7.45 32.88 -15.16
N SER A 524 -7.00 31.99 -14.26
CA SER A 524 -7.54 30.64 -14.09
C SER A 524 -9.03 30.53 -13.78
N ARG A 525 -9.68 31.60 -13.32
CA ARG A 525 -11.11 31.60 -12.97
C ARG A 525 -12.01 31.77 -14.19
N ASN A 526 -11.47 32.16 -15.36
CA ASN A 526 -12.23 32.34 -16.58
C ASN A 526 -11.92 31.22 -17.60
N GLN A 527 -12.87 30.32 -17.81
CA GLN A 527 -12.69 29.13 -18.67
C GLN A 527 -12.29 29.44 -20.12
N ARG A 528 -12.76 30.55 -20.70
CA ARG A 528 -12.43 30.93 -22.09
C ARG A 528 -10.98 31.37 -22.23
N VAL A 529 -10.49 32.10 -21.23
CA VAL A 529 -9.11 32.60 -21.15
C VAL A 529 -8.11 31.47 -20.86
N ASN A 530 -8.51 30.50 -20.04
CA ASN A 530 -7.63 29.39 -19.62
C ASN A 530 -6.98 28.67 -20.80
N GLY A 531 -7.74 28.30 -21.83
CA GLY A 531 -7.19 27.61 -23.00
C GLY A 531 -6.15 28.44 -23.76
N GLN A 532 -6.45 29.73 -23.99
CA GLN A 532 -5.57 30.65 -24.70
C GLN A 532 -4.26 30.88 -23.93
N VAL A 533 -4.35 31.14 -22.62
CA VAL A 533 -3.18 31.36 -21.76
C VAL A 533 -2.33 30.09 -21.63
N LEU A 534 -2.95 28.92 -21.48
CA LEU A 534 -2.23 27.64 -21.41
C LEU A 534 -1.44 27.34 -22.70
N VAL A 535 -1.96 27.70 -23.87
CA VAL A 535 -1.22 27.56 -25.14
C VAL A 535 0.02 28.45 -25.11
N GLN A 536 -0.11 29.72 -24.71
CA GLN A 536 1.03 30.64 -24.65
C GLN A 536 2.09 30.19 -23.63
N LEU A 537 1.66 29.72 -22.45
CA LEU A 537 2.57 29.14 -21.46
C LEU A 537 3.24 27.86 -21.95
N LEU A 538 2.51 27.00 -22.68
CA LEU A 538 3.09 25.79 -23.27
C LEU A 538 4.13 26.12 -24.35
N TRP A 539 3.93 27.19 -25.12
CA TRP A 539 4.92 27.70 -26.07
C TRP A 539 6.15 28.25 -25.33
N ALA A 540 5.95 29.05 -24.28
CA ALA A 540 7.04 29.53 -23.44
C ALA A 540 7.82 28.40 -22.75
N LEU A 541 7.16 27.29 -22.42
CA LEU A 541 7.79 26.07 -21.89
C LEU A 541 8.54 25.27 -22.97
N LYS A 542 8.18 25.40 -24.24
CA LYS A 542 8.78 24.66 -25.37
C LYS A 542 9.84 25.46 -26.14
N GLY A 543 9.90 26.78 -25.98
CA GLY A 543 10.75 27.69 -26.75
C GLY A 543 12.22 27.71 -26.33
N THR A 544 13.11 27.58 -27.33
CA THR A 544 14.58 27.77 -27.37
C THR A 544 15.44 27.03 -26.32
N THR A 545 16.10 25.96 -26.78
CA THR A 545 17.35 25.34 -26.32
C THR A 545 17.97 25.89 -25.01
N GLY A 546 17.57 25.31 -23.86
CA GLY A 546 18.23 25.49 -22.56
C GLY A 546 17.32 26.06 -21.46
N PRO A 547 17.75 26.07 -20.18
CA PRO A 547 17.01 26.68 -19.08
C PRO A 547 17.11 28.22 -19.16
N GLU A 548 16.42 28.80 -20.13
CA GLU A 548 16.19 30.25 -20.21
C GLU A 548 15.27 30.72 -19.07
N PRO A 549 15.41 31.96 -18.56
CA PRO A 549 14.54 32.55 -17.54
C PRO A 549 13.04 32.47 -17.91
N GLY A 550 12.70 32.46 -19.21
CA GLY A 550 11.34 32.37 -19.72
C GLY A 550 10.63 31.04 -19.43
N ALA A 551 11.31 29.91 -19.60
CA ALA A 551 10.71 28.59 -19.33
C ALA A 551 10.47 28.38 -17.82
N LEU A 552 11.36 28.91 -16.97
CA LEU A 552 11.21 28.88 -15.52
C LEU A 552 10.07 29.78 -15.03
N ALA A 553 9.95 30.97 -15.61
CA ALA A 553 8.84 31.89 -15.35
C ALA A 553 7.50 31.27 -15.77
N ALA A 554 7.47 30.56 -16.90
CA ALA A 554 6.30 29.84 -17.37
C ALA A 554 5.90 28.70 -16.44
N THR A 555 6.85 27.94 -15.88
CA THR A 555 6.57 26.88 -14.90
C THR A 555 5.94 27.43 -13.63
N ARG A 556 6.43 28.56 -13.12
CA ARG A 556 5.83 29.22 -11.95
C ARG A 556 4.42 29.76 -12.25
N ALA A 557 4.26 30.45 -13.37
CA ALA A 557 2.95 30.93 -13.83
C ALA A 557 1.95 29.77 -13.95
N LEU A 558 2.38 28.65 -14.55
CA LEU A 558 1.58 27.44 -14.67
C LEU A 558 1.22 26.84 -13.31
N GLY A 559 2.17 26.76 -12.37
CA GLY A 559 1.92 26.27 -11.01
C GLY A 559 0.85 27.09 -10.28
N GLU A 560 0.91 28.42 -10.38
CA GLU A 560 -0.09 29.33 -9.80
C GLU A 560 -1.46 29.18 -10.46
N MET A 561 -1.49 28.98 -11.78
CA MET A 561 -2.73 28.76 -12.50
C MET A 561 -3.39 27.43 -12.14
N LEU A 562 -2.61 26.36 -12.02
CA LEU A 562 -3.07 25.01 -11.72
C LEU A 562 -3.50 24.83 -10.25
N ALA A 563 -3.03 25.69 -9.34
CA ALA A 563 -3.47 25.69 -7.95
C ALA A 563 -4.95 26.08 -7.77
N VAL A 564 -5.59 26.64 -8.81
CA VAL A 564 -7.00 27.05 -8.80
C VAL A 564 -7.86 26.03 -9.55
N SER A 565 -8.96 25.57 -8.93
CA SER A 565 -9.86 24.54 -9.49
C SER A 565 -10.51 24.91 -10.84
N GLY A 566 -10.55 26.19 -11.21
CA GLY A 566 -11.10 26.67 -12.48
C GLY A 566 -10.32 26.25 -13.73
N CYS A 567 -9.05 25.85 -13.60
CA CYS A 567 -8.18 25.50 -14.73
C CYS A 567 -8.37 24.05 -15.23
N VAL A 568 -8.96 23.17 -14.40
CA VAL A 568 -9.04 21.71 -14.62
C VAL A 568 -9.66 21.31 -15.96
N GLY A 569 -10.73 21.99 -16.39
CA GLY A 569 -11.40 21.67 -17.66
C GLY A 569 -10.52 21.94 -18.89
N ALA A 570 -9.81 23.08 -18.89
CA ALA A 570 -8.93 23.47 -19.99
C ALA A 570 -7.66 22.61 -20.03
N THR A 571 -7.15 22.19 -18.86
CA THR A 571 -5.92 21.37 -18.78
C THR A 571 -6.06 20.00 -19.42
N ARG A 572 -7.27 19.42 -19.51
CA ARG A 572 -7.48 18.08 -20.11
C ARG A 572 -6.99 17.97 -21.55
N GLY A 573 -7.19 19.01 -22.36
CA GLY A 573 -6.74 19.04 -23.76
C GLY A 573 -5.21 19.17 -23.90
N PHE A 574 -4.55 19.82 -22.94
CA PHE A 574 -3.11 20.07 -22.95
C PHE A 574 -2.31 19.13 -22.04
N TYR A 575 -2.99 18.24 -21.31
CA TYR A 575 -2.39 17.45 -20.23
C TYR A 575 -1.17 16.65 -20.67
N PRO A 576 -1.22 15.84 -21.76
CA PRO A 576 -0.05 15.11 -22.26
C PRO A 576 1.16 16.00 -22.54
N HIS A 577 0.91 17.16 -23.13
CA HIS A 577 1.94 18.11 -23.53
C HIS A 577 2.58 18.81 -22.32
N LEU A 578 1.76 19.27 -21.37
CA LEU A 578 2.22 19.92 -20.14
C LEU A 578 2.98 18.94 -19.26
N LEU A 579 2.49 17.70 -19.13
CA LEU A 579 3.15 16.65 -18.37
C LEU A 579 4.56 16.36 -18.93
N LEU A 580 4.66 16.13 -20.24
CA LEU A 580 5.95 15.86 -20.87
C LEU A 580 6.90 17.06 -20.76
N ALA A 581 6.40 18.29 -20.96
CA ALA A 581 7.22 19.50 -20.83
C ALA A 581 7.81 19.64 -19.42
N LEU A 582 6.97 19.50 -18.37
CA LEU A 582 7.42 19.64 -16.98
C LEU A 582 8.42 18.54 -16.57
N VAL A 583 8.18 17.29 -16.98
CA VAL A 583 9.09 16.18 -16.67
C VAL A 583 10.40 16.30 -17.43
N THR A 584 10.37 16.72 -18.70
CA THR A 584 11.60 16.96 -19.46
C THR A 584 12.39 18.15 -18.90
N GLN A 585 11.74 19.23 -18.48
CA GLN A 585 12.39 20.36 -17.81
C GLN A 585 13.09 19.92 -16.51
N LEU A 586 12.47 19.02 -15.73
CA LEU A 586 13.14 18.42 -14.56
C LEU A 586 14.41 17.65 -14.94
N HIS A 587 14.42 16.98 -16.10
CA HIS A 587 15.60 16.28 -16.59
C HIS A 587 16.73 17.26 -16.94
N GLU A 588 16.39 18.35 -17.65
CA GLU A 588 17.36 19.39 -18.02
C GLU A 588 17.94 20.10 -16.79
N LEU A 589 17.08 20.42 -15.81
CA LEU A 589 17.51 20.99 -14.53
C LEU A 589 18.42 20.04 -13.74
N ALA A 590 18.20 18.73 -13.85
CA ALA A 590 19.02 17.74 -13.19
C ALA A 590 20.40 17.54 -13.88
N GLN A 591 20.54 17.92 -15.15
CA GLN A 591 21.77 17.76 -15.93
C GLN A 591 22.62 19.04 -16.06
N GLY A 592 22.08 20.23 -15.76
CA GLY A 592 22.79 21.51 -15.92
C GLY A 592 24.04 21.64 -15.03
N VAL A 593 25.22 21.60 -15.65
CA VAL A 593 26.53 21.87 -15.02
C VAL A 593 26.92 23.33 -15.26
N HIS A 594 26.57 24.24 -14.32
CA HIS A 594 27.24 25.51 -13.99
C HIS A 594 26.58 26.09 -12.72
N SER A 595 27.26 26.53 -11.65
CA SER A 595 28.60 26.34 -11.07
C SER A 595 28.59 27.02 -9.67
N PRO A 596 29.71 27.23 -8.93
CA PRO A 596 29.87 27.00 -7.49
C PRO A 596 29.74 28.30 -6.66
N GLU A 597 30.18 28.23 -5.40
CA GLU A 597 30.27 29.29 -4.37
C GLU A 597 29.18 29.25 -3.30
N SER A 598 29.60 28.75 -2.14
CA SER A 598 29.13 29.30 -0.89
C SER A 598 29.68 30.71 -0.71
N PRO A 599 28.86 31.67 -0.27
CA PRO A 599 29.32 32.66 0.68
C PRO A 599 28.54 32.54 1.99
N LYS A 600 29.31 32.25 3.03
CA LYS A 600 29.26 32.78 4.40
C LYS A 600 27.94 33.42 4.88
N VAL A 601 27.48 32.87 6.01
CA VAL A 601 26.74 33.52 7.11
C VAL A 601 25.45 34.23 6.67
N TRP A 602 24.30 33.55 6.79
CA TRP A 602 23.03 34.23 7.00
C TRP A 602 22.44 33.82 8.35
N GLU A 603 22.38 34.81 9.22
CA GLU A 603 21.66 34.81 10.50
C GLU A 603 20.17 34.50 10.31
N PRO A 604 19.50 33.95 11.34
CA PRO A 604 18.10 33.57 11.27
C PRO A 604 17.19 34.78 11.44
N SER A 605 16.86 35.49 10.35
CA SER A 605 15.80 36.51 10.39
C SER A 605 14.97 36.58 9.10
N HIS A 606 13.65 36.42 9.28
CA HIS A 606 12.51 36.73 8.39
C HIS A 606 11.93 35.61 7.48
N ARG A 607 10.61 35.49 7.58
CA ARG A 607 9.72 34.42 7.11
C ARG A 607 9.60 34.35 5.58
N GLY A 608 9.96 33.21 4.98
CA GLY A 608 9.59 32.79 3.63
C GLY A 608 10.42 31.59 3.13
N PRO A 609 9.86 30.54 2.50
CA PRO A 609 10.62 29.35 2.13
C PRO A 609 11.46 29.53 0.84
N PRO A 610 12.74 29.15 0.80
CA PRO A 610 13.57 29.21 -0.40
C PRO A 610 13.19 28.06 -1.35
N HIS A 611 12.45 28.33 -2.42
CA HIS A 611 12.05 27.29 -3.38
C HIS A 611 13.11 27.18 -4.50
N SER A 612 13.78 26.04 -4.61
CA SER A 612 14.59 25.72 -5.80
C SER A 612 13.71 25.60 -7.05
N HIS A 613 14.27 25.85 -8.23
CA HIS A 613 13.54 25.73 -9.50
C HIS A 613 12.94 24.33 -9.70
N ALA A 614 13.69 23.28 -9.37
CA ALA A 614 13.20 21.92 -9.39
C ALA A 614 12.01 21.69 -8.44
N SER A 615 12.02 22.30 -7.25
CA SER A 615 10.88 22.25 -6.33
C SER A 615 9.64 22.91 -6.94
N CYS A 616 9.79 24.03 -7.66
CA CYS A 616 8.68 24.69 -8.34
C CYS A 616 8.09 23.80 -9.44
N THR A 617 8.93 23.15 -10.24
CA THR A 617 8.47 22.24 -11.31
C THR A 617 7.77 21.01 -10.73
N VAL A 618 8.24 20.46 -9.60
CA VAL A 618 7.57 19.35 -8.89
C VAL A 618 6.19 19.79 -8.39
N GLU A 619 6.06 20.97 -7.79
CA GLU A 619 4.76 21.45 -7.31
C GLU A 619 3.79 21.74 -8.47
N ALA A 620 4.27 22.29 -9.59
CA ALA A 620 3.46 22.44 -10.80
C ALA A 620 2.99 21.08 -11.36
N LEU A 621 3.87 20.07 -11.33
CA LEU A 621 3.55 18.71 -11.75
C LEU A 621 2.52 18.04 -10.81
N LYS A 622 2.65 18.21 -9.49
CA LYS A 622 1.66 17.76 -8.52
C LYS A 622 0.30 18.45 -8.72
N ALA A 623 0.30 19.75 -8.98
CA ALA A 623 -0.91 20.51 -9.26
C ALA A 623 -1.60 20.01 -10.55
N LEU A 624 -0.83 19.74 -11.62
CA LEU A 624 -1.34 19.17 -12.87
C LEU A 624 -2.00 17.80 -12.65
N LEU A 625 -1.32 16.91 -11.91
CA LEU A 625 -1.82 15.57 -11.62
C LEU A 625 -3.06 15.60 -10.70
N THR A 626 -3.06 16.45 -9.67
CA THR A 626 -4.17 16.56 -8.72
C THR A 626 -5.39 17.20 -9.37
N GLY A 627 -5.17 18.19 -10.24
CA GLY A 627 -6.22 18.91 -10.96
C GLY A 627 -7.12 18.00 -11.78
N ASP A 628 -6.57 17.00 -12.47
CA ASP A 628 -7.38 16.07 -13.29
C ASP A 628 -7.75 14.75 -12.59
N GLY A 629 -7.84 14.74 -11.26
CA GLY A 629 -8.28 13.57 -10.51
C GLY A 629 -7.20 12.49 -10.30
N GLY A 630 -5.96 12.73 -10.73
CA GLY A 630 -4.79 11.85 -10.56
C GLY A 630 -4.15 11.90 -9.17
N ARG A 631 -4.91 12.19 -8.10
CA ARG A 631 -4.39 12.30 -6.72
C ARG A 631 -3.66 11.03 -6.27
N MET A 632 -4.16 9.86 -6.68
CA MET A 632 -3.50 8.58 -6.38
C MET A 632 -2.11 8.45 -7.03
N VAL A 633 -1.90 9.05 -8.21
CA VAL A 633 -0.57 9.10 -8.84
C VAL A 633 0.40 9.87 -7.94
N VAL A 634 -0.06 11.01 -7.37
CA VAL A 634 0.75 11.81 -6.45
C VAL A 634 1.09 11.03 -5.18
N THR A 635 0.11 10.38 -4.56
CA THR A 635 0.32 9.56 -3.36
C THR A 635 1.31 8.43 -3.61
N CYS A 636 1.18 7.71 -4.72
CA CYS A 636 2.12 6.64 -5.09
C CYS A 636 3.55 7.18 -5.27
N MET A 637 3.68 8.35 -5.91
CA MET A 637 4.97 9.01 -6.10
C MET A 637 5.58 9.49 -4.77
N GLU A 638 4.79 9.93 -3.81
CA GLU A 638 5.27 10.29 -2.46
C GLU A 638 5.78 9.06 -1.70
N GLN A 639 4.96 8.00 -1.63
CA GLN A 639 5.31 6.77 -0.90
C GLN A 639 6.55 6.07 -1.47
N ALA A 640 6.73 6.10 -2.79
CA ALA A 640 7.89 5.49 -3.44
C ALA A 640 9.14 6.40 -3.45
N GLY A 641 9.07 7.61 -2.89
CA GLY A 641 10.14 8.61 -3.00
C GLY A 641 10.38 9.08 -4.44
N GLY A 642 9.40 8.91 -5.33
CA GLY A 642 9.49 9.20 -6.76
C GLY A 642 9.77 10.67 -7.08
N TRP A 643 9.26 11.61 -6.30
CA TRP A 643 9.54 13.05 -6.47
C TRP A 643 11.02 13.38 -6.30
N ARG A 644 11.66 12.80 -5.28
CA ARG A 644 13.11 12.99 -5.05
C ARG A 644 13.90 12.40 -6.22
N ARG A 645 13.47 11.24 -6.74
CA ARG A 645 14.11 10.59 -7.89
C ARG A 645 13.97 11.41 -9.17
N LEU A 646 12.81 12.02 -9.43
CA LEU A 646 12.59 12.89 -10.59
C LEU A 646 13.52 14.12 -10.61
N VAL A 647 13.98 14.60 -9.47
CA VAL A 647 14.88 15.76 -9.39
C VAL A 647 16.36 15.36 -9.47
N GLY A 648 16.71 14.11 -9.17
CA GLY A 648 18.11 13.68 -9.10
C GLY A 648 18.71 13.33 -10.46
N ALA A 649 19.92 13.85 -10.74
CA ALA A 649 20.66 13.62 -11.99
C ALA A 649 20.75 12.14 -12.42
N HIS A 650 21.08 11.25 -11.48
CA HIS A 650 21.26 9.82 -11.75
C HIS A 650 20.01 8.97 -11.53
N THR A 651 18.93 9.56 -10.99
CA THR A 651 17.69 8.86 -10.62
C THR A 651 16.46 9.34 -11.38
N HIS A 652 16.60 10.39 -12.22
CA HIS A 652 15.51 11.01 -12.97
C HIS A 652 14.69 9.98 -13.75
N LEU A 653 15.35 9.16 -14.57
CA LEU A 653 14.67 8.16 -15.41
C LEU A 653 13.96 7.07 -14.59
N GLU A 654 14.47 6.73 -13.41
CA GLU A 654 13.76 5.83 -12.48
C GLU A 654 12.51 6.50 -11.91
N GLY A 655 12.58 7.79 -11.58
CA GLY A 655 11.44 8.62 -11.23
C GLY A 655 10.39 8.66 -12.34
N VAL A 656 10.81 8.78 -13.60
CA VAL A 656 9.92 8.75 -14.77
C VAL A 656 9.23 7.39 -14.91
N LEU A 657 9.97 6.29 -14.76
CA LEU A 657 9.40 4.94 -14.79
C LEU A 657 8.38 4.72 -13.66
N LEU A 658 8.65 5.23 -12.46
CA LEU A 658 7.69 5.20 -11.34
C LEU A 658 6.44 6.02 -11.65
N LEU A 659 6.59 7.24 -12.18
CA LEU A 659 5.48 8.09 -12.57
C LEU A 659 4.62 7.41 -13.63
N ALA A 660 5.23 6.87 -14.68
CA ALA A 660 4.53 6.12 -15.72
C ALA A 660 3.79 4.90 -15.14
N SER A 661 4.40 4.19 -14.18
CA SER A 661 3.77 3.03 -13.52
C SER A 661 2.56 3.45 -12.68
N ALA A 662 2.68 4.54 -11.92
CA ALA A 662 1.57 5.10 -11.13
C ALA A 662 0.42 5.60 -12.03
N MET A 663 0.74 6.21 -13.18
CA MET A 663 -0.25 6.61 -14.17
C MET A 663 -0.94 5.41 -14.83
N VAL A 664 -0.21 4.34 -15.14
CA VAL A 664 -0.81 3.10 -15.66
C VAL A 664 -1.81 2.49 -14.67
N ALA A 665 -1.54 2.62 -13.36
CA ALA A 665 -2.41 2.09 -12.32
C ALA A 665 -3.64 2.98 -12.03
N HIS A 666 -3.51 4.31 -12.19
CA HIS A 666 -4.47 5.26 -11.62
C HIS A 666 -4.91 6.42 -12.54
N ALA A 667 -4.42 6.50 -13.78
CA ALA A 667 -4.73 7.58 -14.74
C ALA A 667 -4.78 7.05 -16.19
N ASP A 668 -5.66 6.10 -16.46
CA ASP A 668 -5.74 5.38 -17.73
C ASP A 668 -6.25 6.22 -18.91
N HIS A 669 -7.13 7.20 -18.65
CA HIS A 669 -7.76 8.06 -19.66
C HIS A 669 -6.77 8.96 -20.40
N HIS A 670 -5.63 9.31 -19.79
CA HIS A 670 -4.59 10.14 -20.42
C HIS A 670 -3.57 9.36 -21.25
N LEU A 671 -3.49 8.05 -21.05
CA LEU A 671 -2.37 7.25 -21.59
C LEU A 671 -2.33 7.27 -23.12
N ARG A 672 -3.49 7.38 -23.79
CA ARG A 672 -3.56 7.40 -25.25
C ARG A 672 -2.95 8.67 -25.85
N GLY A 673 -3.32 9.84 -25.32
CA GLY A 673 -2.77 11.12 -25.76
C GLY A 673 -1.28 11.25 -25.43
N LEU A 674 -0.91 10.83 -24.22
CA LEU A 674 0.50 10.78 -23.81
C LEU A 674 1.34 9.89 -24.73
N PHE A 675 0.82 8.72 -25.10
CA PHE A 675 1.55 7.80 -25.97
C PHE A 675 1.71 8.34 -27.40
N ALA A 676 0.73 9.08 -27.92
CA ALA A 676 0.83 9.73 -29.22
C ALA A 676 1.95 10.80 -29.22
N ASP A 677 2.01 11.64 -28.19
CA ASP A 677 3.00 12.73 -28.06
C ASP A 677 4.43 12.22 -27.83
N LEU A 678 4.58 11.02 -27.28
CA LEU A 678 5.88 10.39 -27.05
C LEU A 678 6.54 9.94 -28.36
N LEU A 679 5.78 9.47 -29.34
CA LEU A 679 6.32 8.82 -30.54
C LEU A 679 7.28 9.70 -31.36
N PRO A 680 6.97 10.98 -31.64
CA PRO A 680 7.91 11.89 -32.29
C PRO A 680 9.18 12.13 -31.46
N ARG A 681 9.04 12.22 -30.13
CA ARG A 681 10.13 12.55 -29.20
C ARG A 681 11.15 11.42 -29.04
N LEU A 682 10.77 10.17 -29.32
CA LEU A 682 11.70 9.04 -29.35
C LEU A 682 12.82 9.18 -30.40
N ARG A 683 12.66 10.09 -31.38
CA ARG A 683 13.65 10.42 -32.42
C ARG A 683 14.28 11.79 -32.23
N SER A 684 14.06 12.45 -31.08
CA SER A 684 14.63 13.77 -30.81
C SER A 684 16.16 13.72 -30.77
N THR A 685 16.82 14.78 -31.26
CA THR A 685 18.27 14.98 -31.17
C THR A 685 18.71 15.52 -29.79
N ASN A 686 17.77 15.98 -28.97
CA ASN A 686 18.02 16.42 -27.60
C ASN A 686 17.97 15.19 -26.67
N GLU A 687 19.11 14.87 -26.03
CA GLU A 687 19.27 13.69 -25.18
C GLU A 687 18.28 13.62 -23.99
N PRO A 688 18.13 14.66 -23.15
CA PRO A 688 17.09 14.70 -22.11
C PRO A 688 15.68 14.38 -22.62
N HIS A 689 15.30 14.98 -23.76
CA HIS A 689 14.00 14.76 -24.39
C HIS A 689 13.85 13.31 -24.85
N ARG A 690 14.87 12.78 -25.53
CA ARG A 690 14.89 11.40 -26.05
C ARG A 690 14.79 10.39 -24.92
N LEU A 691 15.65 10.48 -23.90
CA LEU A 691 15.71 9.53 -22.78
C LEU A 691 14.47 9.58 -21.88
N THR A 692 13.93 10.77 -21.57
CA THR A 692 12.67 10.90 -20.81
C THR A 692 11.52 10.28 -21.60
N ALA A 693 11.44 10.50 -22.91
CA ALA A 693 10.41 9.90 -23.75
C ALA A 693 10.54 8.37 -23.80
N MET A 694 11.77 7.85 -23.90
CA MET A 694 12.03 6.41 -23.88
C MET A 694 11.64 5.78 -22.54
N ALA A 695 11.93 6.44 -21.42
CA ALA A 695 11.55 5.97 -20.09
C ALA A 695 10.03 5.92 -19.90
N PHE A 696 9.31 6.98 -20.29
CA PHE A 696 7.85 6.99 -20.29
C PHE A 696 7.28 5.91 -21.20
N PHE A 697 7.77 5.80 -22.45
CA PHE A 697 7.34 4.78 -23.40
C PHE A 697 7.50 3.37 -22.79
N THR A 698 8.67 3.07 -22.22
CA THR A 698 8.94 1.82 -21.53
C THR A 698 7.99 1.57 -20.36
N GLY A 699 7.74 2.57 -19.52
CA GLY A 699 6.84 2.47 -18.37
C GLY A 699 5.38 2.19 -18.78
N LEU A 700 4.91 2.85 -19.84
CA LEU A 700 3.55 2.72 -20.36
C LEU A 700 3.24 1.36 -20.99
N LEU A 701 4.25 0.61 -21.44
CA LEU A 701 4.08 -0.76 -21.98
C LEU A 701 3.54 -1.77 -20.95
N GLN A 702 3.53 -1.42 -19.66
CA GLN A 702 2.87 -2.20 -18.61
C GLN A 702 1.34 -2.25 -18.78
N SER A 703 0.76 -1.22 -19.41
CA SER A 703 -0.68 -1.12 -19.66
C SER A 703 -1.10 -1.94 -20.89
N ARG A 704 -2.10 -2.81 -20.70
CA ARG A 704 -2.70 -3.60 -21.80
C ARG A 704 -3.33 -2.73 -22.89
N PRO A 705 -4.15 -1.71 -22.58
CA PRO A 705 -4.65 -0.75 -23.57
C PRO A 705 -3.56 -0.08 -24.38
N THR A 706 -2.49 0.40 -23.73
CA THR A 706 -1.41 1.13 -24.41
C THR A 706 -0.58 0.21 -25.31
N ALA A 707 -0.35 -1.02 -24.88
CA ALA A 707 0.34 -2.04 -25.68
C ALA A 707 -0.46 -2.55 -26.91
N ARG A 708 -1.72 -2.13 -27.07
CA ARG A 708 -2.57 -2.39 -28.25
C ARG A 708 -2.62 -1.22 -29.24
N LEU A 709 -2.15 -0.02 -28.85
CA LEU A 709 -2.18 1.16 -29.71
C LEU A 709 -1.21 1.06 -30.90
N LEU A 710 -0.12 0.32 -30.75
CA LEU A 710 0.81 -0.01 -31.83
C LEU A 710 0.78 -1.51 -32.11
N ARG A 711 1.09 -1.86 -33.36
CA ARG A 711 1.33 -3.25 -33.73
C ARG A 711 2.55 -3.80 -32.97
N GLU A 712 2.46 -5.06 -32.58
CA GLU A 712 3.45 -5.72 -31.71
C GLU A 712 4.84 -5.80 -32.33
N ASP A 713 4.90 -6.04 -33.64
CA ASP A 713 6.11 -6.08 -34.45
C ASP A 713 6.88 -4.75 -34.38
N VAL A 714 6.17 -3.63 -34.50
CA VAL A 714 6.77 -2.28 -34.42
C VAL A 714 7.37 -2.00 -33.05
N ILE A 715 6.69 -2.41 -31.97
CA ILE A 715 7.23 -2.23 -30.60
C ILE A 715 8.45 -3.13 -30.40
N LEU A 716 8.38 -4.39 -30.83
CA LEU A 716 9.48 -5.35 -30.68
C LEU A 716 10.71 -4.97 -31.49
N GLU A 717 10.53 -4.52 -32.74
CA GLU A 717 11.60 -4.01 -33.58
C GLU A 717 12.29 -2.82 -32.92
N ARG A 718 11.50 -1.84 -32.45
CA ARG A 718 12.04 -0.67 -31.75
C ARG A 718 12.83 -1.06 -30.49
N LEU A 719 12.27 -1.89 -29.61
CA LEU A 719 12.97 -2.32 -28.41
C LEU A 719 14.24 -3.11 -28.73
N ARG A 720 14.27 -3.87 -29.85
CA ARG A 720 15.49 -4.53 -30.33
C ARG A 720 16.53 -3.53 -30.84
N THR A 721 16.13 -2.50 -31.57
CA THR A 721 17.08 -1.45 -32.01
C THR A 721 17.77 -0.80 -30.81
N TRP A 722 17.05 -0.59 -29.70
CA TRP A 722 17.63 -0.04 -28.47
C TRP A 722 18.64 -0.97 -27.80
N GLN A 723 18.63 -2.28 -28.09
CA GLN A 723 19.62 -3.22 -27.56
C GLN A 723 20.96 -3.13 -28.29
N CYS A 724 20.98 -2.55 -29.49
CA CYS A 724 22.17 -2.32 -30.28
C CYS A 724 22.76 -0.92 -30.05
N ASP A 725 22.14 -0.10 -29.22
CA ASP A 725 22.61 1.26 -28.91
C ASP A 725 23.86 1.20 -28.01
N PRO A 726 24.90 2.01 -28.26
CA PRO A 726 26.09 2.05 -27.43
C PRO A 726 25.80 2.50 -25.99
N GLU A 727 24.79 3.35 -25.79
CA GLU A 727 24.47 3.93 -24.49
C GLU A 727 23.82 2.90 -23.55
N PRO A 728 24.44 2.55 -22.40
CA PRO A 728 23.90 1.56 -21.46
C PRO A 728 22.49 1.91 -20.97
N THR A 729 22.20 3.21 -20.82
CA THR A 729 20.88 3.70 -20.39
C THR A 729 19.78 3.35 -21.40
N VAL A 730 20.07 3.45 -22.70
CA VAL A 730 19.13 3.07 -23.77
C VAL A 730 18.89 1.56 -23.77
N ARG A 731 19.96 0.76 -23.65
CA ARG A 731 19.87 -0.70 -23.56
C ARG A 731 19.04 -1.13 -22.34
N TRP A 732 19.24 -0.47 -21.20
CA TRP A 732 18.48 -0.70 -19.96
C TRP A 732 16.98 -0.43 -20.13
N LEU A 733 16.62 0.72 -20.70
CA LEU A 733 15.22 1.05 -20.98
C LEU A 733 14.58 0.06 -21.96
N GLY A 734 15.34 -0.43 -22.94
CA GLY A 734 14.90 -1.46 -23.87
C GLY A 734 14.63 -2.81 -23.19
N LEU A 735 15.52 -3.26 -22.29
CA LEU A 735 15.35 -4.50 -21.53
C LEU A 735 14.12 -4.45 -20.60
N LEU A 736 13.93 -3.31 -19.93
CA LEU A 736 12.72 -3.07 -19.12
C LEU A 736 11.46 -3.13 -19.97
N GLY A 737 11.47 -2.50 -21.16
CA GLY A 737 10.35 -2.51 -22.10
C GLY A 737 10.01 -3.91 -22.58
N LEU A 738 11.03 -4.73 -22.91
CA LEU A 738 10.84 -6.15 -23.25
C LEU A 738 10.22 -6.93 -22.10
N GLY A 739 10.65 -6.65 -20.86
CA GLY A 739 10.09 -7.23 -19.64
C GLY A 739 8.63 -6.84 -19.37
N HIS A 740 8.23 -5.60 -19.66
CA HIS A 740 6.83 -5.16 -19.53
C HIS A 740 5.95 -5.77 -20.62
N LEU A 741 6.47 -5.86 -21.85
CA LEU A 741 5.75 -6.47 -22.97
C LEU A 741 5.45 -7.96 -22.73
N ALA A 742 6.37 -8.66 -22.05
CA ALA A 742 6.21 -10.04 -21.59
C ALA A 742 5.02 -10.27 -20.63
N MET A 743 4.45 -9.23 -20.00
CA MET A 743 3.29 -9.36 -19.11
C MET A 743 1.96 -9.57 -19.86
N ASN A 744 1.95 -9.45 -21.18
CA ASN A 744 0.74 -9.54 -22.00
C ASN A 744 0.50 -10.97 -22.50
N ARG A 745 -0.64 -11.58 -22.09
CA ARG A 745 -0.98 -13.01 -22.25
C ARG A 745 -0.88 -13.58 -23.68
N GLY A 746 -1.00 -12.76 -24.73
CA GLY A 746 -0.88 -13.19 -26.13
C GLY A 746 0.56 -13.20 -26.69
N LYS A 747 1.55 -12.73 -25.93
CA LYS A 747 2.89 -12.40 -26.46
C LYS A 747 3.99 -13.42 -26.09
N ILE A 748 3.64 -14.52 -25.40
CA ILE A 748 4.55 -15.63 -25.04
C ILE A 748 5.14 -16.32 -26.29
N ARG A 749 4.46 -16.24 -27.44
CA ARG A 749 4.96 -16.74 -28.73
C ARG A 749 6.32 -16.16 -29.13
N HIS A 750 6.68 -14.98 -28.62
CA HIS A 750 7.96 -14.32 -28.89
C HIS A 750 9.06 -14.67 -27.89
N VAL A 751 8.83 -15.55 -26.90
CA VAL A 751 9.84 -15.92 -25.88
C VAL A 751 11.15 -16.36 -26.54
N ASN A 752 11.09 -17.19 -27.60
CA ASN A 752 12.28 -17.65 -28.32
C ASN A 752 13.07 -16.51 -28.98
N THR A 753 12.40 -15.41 -29.32
CA THR A 753 13.04 -14.24 -29.92
C THR A 753 13.55 -13.25 -28.87
N LEU A 754 12.96 -13.22 -27.67
CA LEU A 754 13.37 -12.35 -26.56
C LEU A 754 14.51 -12.97 -25.75
N LEU A 755 14.53 -14.28 -25.62
CA LEU A 755 15.44 -15.00 -24.74
C LEU A 755 16.94 -14.75 -25.04
N PRO A 756 17.42 -14.75 -26.31
CA PRO A 756 18.84 -14.50 -26.58
C PRO A 756 19.32 -13.13 -26.11
N VAL A 757 18.48 -12.10 -26.25
CA VAL A 757 18.76 -10.73 -25.81
C VAL A 757 18.87 -10.67 -24.29
N LEU A 758 17.87 -11.22 -23.59
CA LEU A 758 17.84 -11.24 -22.13
C LEU A 758 19.00 -12.04 -21.54
N LEU A 759 19.33 -13.19 -22.14
CA LEU A 759 20.46 -13.99 -21.70
C LEU A 759 21.78 -13.25 -21.91
N ARG A 760 21.97 -12.55 -23.05
CA ARG A 760 23.20 -11.78 -23.33
C ARG A 760 23.43 -10.72 -22.25
N ALA A 761 22.37 -10.01 -21.87
CA ALA A 761 22.43 -8.98 -20.84
C ALA A 761 22.81 -9.49 -19.44
N LEU A 762 22.65 -10.79 -19.15
CA LEU A 762 23.10 -11.38 -17.88
C LEU A 762 24.63 -11.40 -17.72
N GLY A 763 25.39 -11.27 -18.81
CA GLY A 763 26.85 -11.22 -18.79
C GLY A 763 27.45 -9.81 -18.79
N GLU A 764 26.62 -8.77 -18.69
CA GLU A 764 27.07 -7.37 -18.74
C GLU A 764 27.61 -6.88 -17.38
N GLY A 765 28.57 -5.94 -17.43
CA GLY A 765 29.16 -5.33 -16.23
C GLY A 765 28.24 -4.35 -15.49
N ASP A 766 27.26 -3.76 -16.18
CA ASP A 766 26.30 -2.82 -15.57
C ASP A 766 25.21 -3.57 -14.78
N ALA A 767 25.11 -3.27 -13.48
CA ALA A 767 24.12 -3.87 -12.58
C ALA A 767 22.67 -3.64 -13.04
N ARG A 768 22.39 -2.48 -13.63
CA ARG A 768 21.05 -2.10 -14.11
C ARG A 768 20.61 -2.96 -15.28
N LEU A 769 21.53 -3.26 -16.20
CA LEU A 769 21.27 -4.15 -17.35
C LEU A 769 20.96 -5.57 -16.89
N VAL A 770 21.80 -6.12 -16.01
CA VAL A 770 21.61 -7.47 -15.46
C VAL A 770 20.31 -7.55 -14.65
N GLY A 771 20.03 -6.57 -13.80
CA GLY A 771 18.80 -6.48 -13.02
C GLY A 771 17.55 -6.39 -13.90
N ALA A 772 17.56 -5.58 -14.96
CA ALA A 772 16.45 -5.47 -15.90
C ALA A 772 16.20 -6.80 -16.64
N ALA A 773 17.27 -7.50 -17.04
CA ALA A 773 17.18 -8.81 -17.69
C ALA A 773 16.62 -9.89 -16.74
N LEU A 774 17.12 -9.97 -15.51
CA LEU A 774 16.61 -10.88 -14.47
C LEU A 774 15.12 -10.61 -14.17
N GLY A 775 14.74 -9.34 -14.04
CA GLY A 775 13.34 -8.93 -13.85
C GLY A 775 12.44 -9.29 -15.03
N ALA A 776 12.91 -9.12 -16.27
CA ALA A 776 12.18 -9.52 -17.47
C ALA A 776 11.99 -11.05 -17.55
N LEU A 777 13.03 -11.84 -17.28
CA LEU A 777 12.96 -13.31 -17.21
C LEU A 777 11.98 -13.77 -16.12
N ARG A 778 11.97 -13.10 -14.97
CA ARG A 778 11.02 -13.39 -13.89
C ARG A 778 9.59 -13.13 -14.35
N ARG A 779 9.31 -12.00 -14.99
CA ARG A 779 7.98 -11.67 -15.54
C ARG A 779 7.51 -12.66 -16.60
N LEU A 780 8.41 -13.13 -17.47
CA LEU A 780 8.13 -14.20 -18.45
C LEU A 780 7.70 -15.51 -17.76
N LEU A 781 8.41 -15.93 -16.70
CA LEU A 781 8.08 -17.14 -15.96
C LEU A 781 6.71 -17.08 -15.27
N LEU A 782 6.26 -15.90 -14.84
CA LEU A 782 4.96 -15.72 -14.20
C LEU A 782 3.78 -15.96 -15.14
N GLN A 783 3.99 -15.96 -16.46
CA GLN A 783 2.89 -16.13 -17.41
C GLN A 783 2.40 -17.59 -17.53
N PRO A 784 1.09 -17.82 -17.77
CA PRO A 784 0.56 -19.14 -18.10
C PRO A 784 1.18 -19.69 -19.40
N GLY A 785 1.76 -20.88 -19.38
CA GLY A 785 2.42 -21.47 -20.56
C GLY A 785 3.90 -21.13 -20.74
N ALA A 786 4.56 -20.52 -19.75
CA ALA A 786 5.99 -20.23 -19.80
C ALA A 786 6.84 -21.52 -20.02
N PRO A 787 7.86 -21.49 -20.90
CA PRO A 787 8.66 -22.67 -21.24
C PRO A 787 9.72 -22.96 -20.17
N VAL A 788 9.28 -23.41 -18.98
CA VAL A 788 10.14 -23.64 -17.80
C VAL A 788 11.31 -24.57 -18.12
N ARG A 789 11.10 -25.63 -18.93
CA ARG A 789 12.16 -26.59 -19.27
C ARG A 789 13.28 -25.97 -20.11
N LEU A 790 12.93 -25.16 -21.13
CA LEU A 790 13.88 -24.43 -21.97
C LEU A 790 14.66 -23.42 -21.12
N LEU A 791 13.95 -22.59 -20.35
CA LEU A 791 14.56 -21.59 -19.46
C LEU A 791 15.48 -22.22 -18.41
N SER A 792 15.10 -23.37 -17.85
CA SER A 792 15.96 -24.10 -16.91
C SER A 792 17.27 -24.58 -17.55
N SER A 793 17.26 -24.92 -18.83
CA SER A 793 18.43 -25.38 -19.57
C SER A 793 19.36 -24.21 -19.89
N GLU A 794 18.79 -23.14 -20.46
CA GLU A 794 19.54 -21.96 -20.92
C GLU A 794 20.06 -21.08 -19.77
N LEU A 795 19.30 -20.95 -18.67
CA LEU A 795 19.71 -20.11 -17.54
C LEU A 795 20.75 -20.80 -16.67
N ARG A 796 20.82 -22.12 -16.63
CA ARG A 796 21.70 -22.86 -15.72
C ARG A 796 23.18 -22.40 -15.76
N PRO A 797 23.85 -22.27 -16.92
CA PRO A 797 25.25 -21.82 -16.94
C PRO A 797 25.45 -20.34 -16.57
N ARG A 798 24.42 -19.50 -16.73
CA ARG A 798 24.52 -18.04 -16.49
C ARG A 798 23.99 -17.61 -15.13
N LEU A 799 23.05 -18.35 -14.56
CA LEU A 799 22.41 -18.03 -13.29
C LEU A 799 23.29 -18.41 -12.10
N LEU A 800 24.02 -19.53 -12.19
CA LEU A 800 24.86 -20.00 -11.08
C LEU A 800 25.94 -18.98 -10.68
N PRO A 801 26.73 -18.38 -11.60
CA PRO A 801 27.67 -17.32 -11.23
C PRO A 801 26.99 -16.10 -10.62
N LEU A 802 25.76 -15.78 -11.05
CA LEU A 802 25.02 -14.62 -10.54
C LEU A 802 24.48 -14.81 -9.12
N LEU A 803 24.38 -16.06 -8.63
CA LEU A 803 24.08 -16.31 -7.21
C LEU A 803 25.24 -15.88 -6.30
N ASP A 804 26.44 -15.73 -6.86
CA ASP A 804 27.65 -15.30 -6.18
C ASP A 804 28.19 -13.95 -6.68
N ASP A 805 27.36 -13.18 -7.40
CA ASP A 805 27.74 -11.86 -7.89
C ASP A 805 28.09 -10.91 -6.73
N ALA A 806 29.15 -10.13 -6.90
CA ALA A 806 29.59 -9.15 -5.92
C ALA A 806 28.54 -8.05 -5.68
N ARG A 807 27.65 -7.79 -6.66
CA ARG A 807 26.61 -6.77 -6.59
C ARG A 807 25.35 -7.33 -5.92
N ASP A 808 24.99 -6.77 -4.77
CA ASP A 808 23.86 -7.22 -3.93
C ASP A 808 22.52 -7.29 -4.66
N SER A 809 22.18 -6.26 -5.43
CA SER A 809 20.92 -6.17 -6.17
C SER A 809 20.80 -7.23 -7.27
N VAL A 810 21.91 -7.56 -7.93
CA VAL A 810 21.99 -8.62 -8.96
C VAL A 810 21.84 -9.98 -8.29
N ARG A 811 22.57 -10.22 -7.20
CA ARG A 811 22.53 -11.45 -6.43
C ARG A 811 21.12 -11.76 -5.90
N ALA A 812 20.49 -10.81 -5.23
CA ALA A 812 19.10 -10.95 -4.74
C ALA A 812 18.12 -11.23 -5.89
N SER A 813 18.25 -10.51 -7.00
CA SER A 813 17.40 -10.71 -8.19
C SER A 813 17.59 -12.08 -8.84
N ALA A 814 18.82 -12.60 -8.89
CA ALA A 814 19.15 -13.90 -9.45
C ALA A 814 18.57 -15.03 -8.59
N VAL A 815 18.70 -14.92 -7.26
CA VAL A 815 18.09 -15.83 -6.30
C VAL A 815 16.56 -15.81 -6.44
N GLY A 816 15.93 -14.63 -6.47
CA GLY A 816 14.49 -14.50 -6.66
C GLY A 816 13.97 -15.06 -8.00
N LEU A 817 14.77 -14.98 -9.06
CA LEU A 817 14.48 -15.61 -10.35
C LEU A 817 14.48 -17.15 -10.22
N LEU A 818 15.49 -17.72 -9.55
CA LEU A 818 15.56 -19.17 -9.29
C LEU A 818 14.32 -19.65 -8.53
N GLY A 819 13.94 -19.00 -7.43
CA GLY A 819 12.75 -19.39 -6.67
C GLY A 819 11.44 -19.27 -7.47
N THR A 820 11.35 -18.29 -8.38
CA THR A 820 10.22 -18.17 -9.30
C THR A 820 10.17 -19.34 -10.28
N LEU A 821 11.33 -19.75 -10.79
CA LEU A 821 11.49 -20.85 -11.73
C LEU A 821 11.14 -22.20 -11.06
N VAL A 822 11.55 -22.41 -9.81
CA VAL A 822 11.17 -23.58 -8.99
C VAL A 822 9.66 -23.61 -8.75
N ARG A 823 9.05 -22.50 -8.36
CA ARG A 823 7.60 -22.39 -8.13
C ARG A 823 6.80 -22.77 -9.38
N ARG A 824 7.23 -22.32 -10.56
CA ARG A 824 6.54 -22.64 -11.83
C ARG A 824 6.80 -24.08 -12.29
N GLY A 825 8.00 -24.61 -12.05
CA GLY A 825 8.36 -26.00 -12.37
C GLY A 825 7.94 -27.04 -11.33
N GLN A 826 7.24 -26.64 -10.27
CA GLN A 826 6.93 -27.47 -9.11
C GLN A 826 6.24 -28.80 -9.46
N ARG A 827 5.30 -28.79 -10.42
CA ARG A 827 4.60 -30.02 -10.84
C ARG A 827 5.57 -31.05 -11.43
N GLY A 828 6.53 -30.62 -12.27
CA GLY A 828 7.54 -31.51 -12.85
C GLY A 828 8.54 -32.04 -11.83
N LEU A 829 8.90 -31.22 -10.83
CA LEU A 829 9.76 -31.63 -9.72
C LEU A 829 9.08 -32.66 -8.80
N ARG A 830 7.79 -32.48 -8.51
CA ARG A 830 6.99 -33.42 -7.70
C ARG A 830 6.81 -34.79 -8.33
N LEU A 831 6.71 -34.84 -9.67
CA LEU A 831 6.59 -36.09 -10.43
C LEU A 831 7.94 -36.83 -10.59
N GLY A 832 9.02 -36.34 -9.97
CA GLY A 832 10.32 -37.00 -9.97
C GLY A 832 11.04 -36.98 -11.33
N LEU A 833 10.51 -36.28 -12.33
CA LEU A 833 11.09 -36.19 -13.67
C LEU A 833 12.52 -35.62 -13.59
N ARG A 834 13.51 -36.37 -14.08
CA ARG A 834 14.93 -35.95 -14.15
C ARG A 834 15.06 -34.84 -15.21
N GLY A 835 14.80 -33.60 -14.81
CA GLY A 835 14.87 -32.43 -15.70
C GLY A 835 16.02 -31.46 -15.37
N PRO A 836 16.36 -30.54 -16.29
CA PRO A 836 17.38 -29.50 -16.09
C PRO A 836 17.15 -28.68 -14.80
N LEU A 837 15.89 -28.45 -14.43
CA LEU A 837 15.51 -27.73 -13.22
C LEU A 837 15.98 -28.42 -11.93
N ARG A 838 15.82 -29.75 -11.83
CA ARG A 838 16.26 -30.50 -10.64
C ARG A 838 17.77 -30.38 -10.46
N LYS A 839 18.53 -30.42 -11.56
CA LYS A 839 19.98 -30.24 -11.54
C LYS A 839 20.37 -28.83 -11.11
N LEU A 840 19.69 -27.81 -11.64
CA LEU A 840 19.89 -26.42 -11.23
C LEU A 840 19.63 -26.20 -9.73
N VAL A 841 18.51 -26.73 -9.20
CA VAL A 841 18.19 -26.63 -7.76
C VAL A 841 19.27 -27.29 -6.90
N LEU A 842 19.67 -28.51 -7.24
CA LEU A 842 20.71 -29.23 -6.47
C LEU A 842 22.06 -28.51 -6.50
N GLN A 843 22.42 -27.89 -7.62
CA GLN A 843 23.66 -27.08 -7.73
C GLN A 843 23.56 -25.71 -7.06
N SER A 844 22.36 -25.26 -6.71
CA SER A 844 22.16 -23.97 -6.04
C SER A 844 21.95 -24.11 -4.53
N LEU A 845 21.86 -25.35 -4.01
CA LEU A 845 21.52 -25.60 -2.60
C LEU A 845 22.54 -25.03 -1.62
N VAL A 846 23.83 -25.29 -1.85
CA VAL A 846 24.91 -24.78 -0.98
C VAL A 846 24.95 -23.25 -1.02
N PRO A 847 24.98 -22.59 -2.21
CA PRO A 847 24.87 -21.13 -2.29
C PRO A 847 23.67 -20.60 -1.51
N LEU A 848 22.48 -21.16 -1.71
CA LEU A 848 21.26 -20.68 -1.04
C LEU A 848 21.32 -20.83 0.49
N LEU A 849 21.88 -21.93 0.99
CA LEU A 849 22.03 -22.15 2.44
C LEU A 849 23.03 -21.18 3.06
N LEU A 850 24.19 -20.99 2.43
CA LEU A 850 25.19 -20.04 2.92
C LEU A 850 24.68 -18.60 2.87
N ARG A 851 23.90 -18.25 1.83
CA ARG A 851 23.33 -16.91 1.65
C ARG A 851 22.20 -16.58 2.62
N LEU A 852 21.72 -17.51 3.45
CA LEU A 852 20.92 -17.16 4.63
C LEU A 852 21.71 -16.25 5.58
N HIS A 853 23.04 -16.34 5.55
CA HIS A 853 23.95 -15.53 6.35
C HIS A 853 24.55 -14.35 5.57
N ASP A 854 24.02 -14.00 4.40
CA ASP A 854 24.50 -12.86 3.59
C ASP A 854 24.39 -11.53 4.38
N SER A 855 25.30 -10.60 4.08
CA SER A 855 25.31 -9.24 4.64
C SER A 855 24.20 -8.37 4.04
N SER A 856 23.79 -8.66 2.80
CA SER A 856 22.64 -8.01 2.15
C SER A 856 21.34 -8.68 2.59
N GLN A 857 20.46 -7.90 3.23
CA GLN A 857 19.15 -8.36 3.68
C GLN A 857 18.29 -8.87 2.52
N ASP A 858 18.27 -8.15 1.39
CA ASP A 858 17.50 -8.54 0.20
C ASP A 858 17.95 -9.90 -0.36
N ALA A 859 19.26 -10.18 -0.31
CA ALA A 859 19.82 -11.46 -0.75
C ALA A 859 19.50 -12.60 0.21
N ALA A 860 19.53 -12.34 1.53
CA ALA A 860 19.18 -13.31 2.56
C ALA A 860 17.69 -13.68 2.51
N GLU A 861 16.80 -12.69 2.47
CA GLU A 861 15.34 -12.89 2.36
C GLU A 861 14.97 -13.59 1.04
N SER A 862 15.63 -13.22 -0.06
CA SER A 862 15.43 -13.90 -1.35
C SER A 862 15.86 -15.37 -1.29
N SER A 863 16.94 -15.68 -0.56
CA SER A 863 17.46 -17.04 -0.39
C SER A 863 16.53 -17.88 0.47
N GLU A 864 16.04 -17.34 1.58
CA GLU A 864 15.03 -17.98 2.43
C GLU A 864 13.75 -18.28 1.64
N TRP A 865 13.21 -17.28 0.92
CA TRP A 865 12.02 -17.47 0.10
C TRP A 865 12.22 -18.54 -0.97
N THR A 866 13.40 -18.59 -1.58
CA THR A 866 13.76 -19.57 -2.63
C THR A 866 13.91 -20.98 -2.05
N LEU A 867 14.57 -21.13 -0.91
CA LEU A 867 14.68 -22.40 -0.18
C LEU A 867 13.31 -22.94 0.21
N ALA A 868 12.40 -22.08 0.69
CA ALA A 868 11.02 -22.47 0.99
C ALA A 868 10.27 -22.99 -0.25
N ARG A 869 10.53 -22.44 -1.44
CA ARG A 869 9.97 -22.97 -2.70
C ARG A 869 10.61 -24.31 -3.08
N CYS A 870 11.90 -24.47 -2.87
CA CYS A 870 12.61 -25.73 -3.08
C CYS A 870 12.09 -26.84 -2.17
N ASP A 871 11.92 -26.57 -0.87
CA ASP A 871 11.34 -27.48 0.11
C ASP A 871 9.95 -27.96 -0.33
N GLN A 872 9.06 -27.02 -0.68
CA GLN A 872 7.70 -27.33 -1.13
C GLN A 872 7.67 -28.09 -2.47
N ALA A 873 8.68 -27.91 -3.32
CA ALA A 873 8.76 -28.56 -4.62
C ALA A 873 9.34 -29.99 -4.54
N LEU A 874 10.32 -30.21 -3.68
CA LEU A 874 11.02 -31.49 -3.52
C LEU A 874 10.53 -32.30 -2.32
N ARG A 875 9.62 -31.75 -1.50
CA ARG A 875 9.07 -32.33 -0.26
C ARG A 875 10.18 -32.74 0.70
N TRP A 876 11.04 -31.78 1.06
CA TRP A 876 12.10 -32.04 2.04
C TRP A 876 11.58 -32.03 3.49
N GLY A 877 10.55 -31.22 3.77
CA GLY A 877 10.02 -31.05 5.13
C GLY A 877 10.99 -30.29 6.05
N LEU A 878 11.87 -29.47 5.47
CA LEU A 878 12.98 -28.79 6.15
C LEU A 878 12.71 -27.29 6.39
N LEU A 879 11.50 -26.82 6.11
CA LEU A 879 11.20 -25.38 6.14
C LEU A 879 11.41 -24.78 7.54
N GLU A 880 10.97 -25.48 8.59
CA GLU A 880 11.13 -25.03 9.97
C GLU A 880 12.60 -24.93 10.35
N GLU A 881 13.40 -25.95 10.02
CA GLU A 881 14.84 -25.94 10.29
C GLU A 881 15.57 -24.86 9.46
N MET A 882 15.19 -24.63 8.20
CA MET A 882 15.77 -23.57 7.35
C MET A 882 15.46 -22.16 7.87
N VAL A 883 14.22 -21.90 8.30
CA VAL A 883 13.83 -20.63 8.94
C VAL A 883 14.58 -20.45 10.25
N THR A 884 14.78 -21.54 11.00
CA THR A 884 15.53 -21.52 12.25
C THR A 884 16.99 -21.14 12.03
N VAL A 885 17.63 -21.70 11.00
CA VAL A 885 18.99 -21.32 10.59
C VAL A 885 19.06 -19.84 10.16
N ALA A 886 18.09 -19.36 9.38
CA ALA A 886 18.09 -17.98 8.87
C ALA A 886 17.95 -16.92 9.97
N HIS A 887 17.12 -17.19 11.00
CA HIS A 887 16.76 -16.19 12.02
C HIS A 887 17.51 -16.35 13.34
N TYR A 888 17.98 -17.57 13.65
CA TYR A 888 18.56 -17.90 14.95
C TYR A 888 19.96 -18.53 14.87
N ASP A 889 20.52 -18.70 13.66
CA ASP A 889 21.86 -19.26 13.43
C ASP A 889 22.11 -20.60 14.14
N SER A 890 21.07 -21.44 14.30
CA SER A 890 21.13 -22.68 15.09
C SER A 890 21.95 -23.79 14.40
N PRO A 891 23.07 -24.25 15.00
CA PRO A 891 23.86 -25.38 14.51
C PRO A 891 23.09 -26.69 14.52
N GLU A 892 22.15 -26.88 15.45
CA GLU A 892 21.32 -28.10 15.54
C GLU A 892 20.34 -28.17 14.37
N ALA A 893 19.72 -27.04 14.03
CA ALA A 893 18.85 -26.94 12.86
C ALA A 893 19.64 -27.19 11.57
N LEU A 894 20.84 -26.61 11.45
CA LEU A 894 21.73 -26.86 10.32
C LEU A 894 22.18 -28.33 10.23
N SER A 895 22.50 -28.97 11.36
CA SER A 895 22.83 -30.40 11.44
C SER A 895 21.69 -31.27 10.92
N ARG A 896 20.44 -30.97 11.29
CA ARG A 896 19.24 -31.69 10.79
C ARG A 896 19.07 -31.50 9.28
N VAL A 897 19.29 -30.29 8.76
CA VAL A 897 19.29 -30.01 7.31
C VAL A 897 20.35 -30.86 6.60
N CYS A 898 21.60 -30.83 7.08
CA CYS A 898 22.70 -31.62 6.52
C CYS A 898 22.41 -33.13 6.55
N HIS A 899 21.91 -33.64 7.67
CA HIS A 899 21.54 -35.04 7.82
C HIS A 899 20.56 -35.50 6.74
N ARG A 900 19.47 -34.76 6.55
CA ARG A 900 18.45 -35.09 5.54
C ARG A 900 18.98 -34.93 4.11
N LEU A 901 19.84 -33.94 3.85
CA LEU A 901 20.48 -33.76 2.54
C LEU A 901 21.41 -34.92 2.18
N VAL A 902 22.24 -35.35 3.12
CA VAL A 902 23.17 -36.48 2.95
C VAL A 902 22.41 -37.79 2.74
N GLN A 903 21.37 -38.05 3.53
CA GLN A 903 20.54 -39.25 3.38
C GLN A 903 19.80 -39.29 2.03
N ARG A 904 19.28 -38.15 1.57
CA ARG A 904 18.44 -38.08 0.37
C ARG A 904 19.24 -37.95 -0.92
N TYR A 905 20.46 -37.42 -0.86
CA TYR A 905 21.34 -37.20 -2.01
C TYR A 905 22.79 -37.67 -1.75
N PRO A 906 23.02 -38.95 -1.40
CA PRO A 906 24.34 -39.44 -1.01
C PRO A 906 25.39 -39.29 -2.12
N SER A 907 25.01 -39.40 -3.39
CA SER A 907 25.90 -39.21 -4.54
C SER A 907 26.32 -37.75 -4.78
N HIS A 908 25.69 -36.78 -4.12
CA HIS A 908 25.97 -35.35 -4.29
C HIS A 908 26.79 -34.76 -3.15
N VAL A 909 27.09 -35.53 -2.10
CA VAL A 909 27.87 -35.08 -0.93
C VAL A 909 29.24 -34.53 -1.34
N LYS A 910 29.95 -35.20 -2.25
CA LYS A 910 31.22 -34.71 -2.81
C LYS A 910 31.06 -33.32 -3.46
N HIS A 911 29.96 -33.12 -4.17
CA HIS A 911 29.68 -31.84 -4.82
C HIS A 911 29.33 -30.75 -3.81
N PHE A 912 28.53 -31.06 -2.78
CA PHE A 912 28.20 -30.11 -1.72
C PHE A 912 29.45 -29.68 -0.93
N LEU A 913 30.33 -30.62 -0.60
CA LEU A 913 31.59 -30.33 0.09
C LEU A 913 32.52 -29.46 -0.77
N SER A 914 32.75 -29.84 -2.02
CA SER A 914 33.59 -29.05 -2.96
C SER A 914 33.02 -27.66 -3.23
N GLN A 915 31.70 -27.52 -3.32
CA GLN A 915 31.06 -26.22 -3.49
C GLN A 915 31.17 -25.35 -2.22
N THR A 916 31.00 -25.95 -1.03
CA THR A 916 31.13 -25.23 0.25
C THR A 916 32.57 -24.79 0.49
N GLN A 917 33.56 -25.63 0.13
CA GLN A 917 34.98 -25.32 0.21
C GLN A 917 35.35 -24.02 -0.52
N GLY A 918 34.71 -23.71 -1.65
CA GLY A 918 34.93 -22.45 -2.37
C GLY A 918 34.61 -21.19 -1.55
N TYR A 919 33.70 -21.27 -0.58
CA TYR A 919 33.31 -20.14 0.28
C TYR A 919 34.22 -19.94 1.49
N LEU A 920 35.13 -20.87 1.76
CA LEU A 920 36.15 -20.70 2.80
C LEU A 920 37.08 -19.51 2.53
N ARG A 921 37.19 -19.09 1.27
CA ARG A 921 37.98 -17.93 0.83
C ARG A 921 37.13 -16.67 0.59
N SER A 922 35.88 -16.66 1.07
CA SER A 922 34.97 -15.52 0.89
C SER A 922 35.48 -14.27 1.62
N PRO A 923 35.37 -13.06 1.02
CA PRO A 923 35.71 -11.83 1.72
C PRO A 923 34.76 -11.50 2.88
N GLN A 924 33.61 -12.19 2.98
CA GLN A 924 32.64 -11.96 4.05
C GLN A 924 32.82 -12.96 5.20
N ASP A 925 33.12 -12.45 6.39
CA ASP A 925 33.35 -13.26 7.60
C ASP A 925 32.16 -14.17 7.95
N PRO A 926 30.88 -13.71 7.87
CA PRO A 926 29.72 -14.57 8.11
C PRO A 926 29.63 -15.76 7.15
N LEU A 927 30.05 -15.58 5.89
CA LEU A 927 30.04 -16.65 4.89
C LEU A 927 31.19 -17.63 5.11
N ARG A 928 32.40 -17.16 5.49
CA ARG A 928 33.51 -18.04 5.86
C ARG A 928 33.13 -18.92 7.05
N ARG A 929 32.56 -18.33 8.11
CA ARG A 929 32.07 -19.07 9.28
C ARG A 929 31.00 -20.09 8.90
N ALA A 930 29.95 -19.66 8.18
CA ALA A 930 28.86 -20.55 7.78
C ALA A 930 29.35 -21.72 6.90
N ALA A 931 30.29 -21.47 5.99
CA ALA A 931 30.92 -22.50 5.16
C ALA A 931 31.69 -23.52 5.99
N THR A 932 32.50 -23.07 6.95
CA THR A 932 33.25 -23.93 7.87
C THR A 932 32.30 -24.83 8.67
N VAL A 933 31.28 -24.26 9.31
CA VAL A 933 30.28 -25.02 10.08
C VAL A 933 29.53 -26.03 9.21
N LEU A 934 29.12 -25.62 8.00
CA LEU A 934 28.42 -26.47 7.04
C LEU A 934 29.28 -27.66 6.60
N ILE A 935 30.58 -27.48 6.35
CA ILE A 935 31.52 -28.57 6.03
C ILE A 935 31.56 -29.58 7.18
N GLY A 936 31.67 -29.13 8.42
CA GLY A 936 31.77 -30.05 9.55
C GLY A 936 30.51 -30.89 9.75
N PHE A 937 29.32 -30.32 9.56
CA PHE A 937 28.07 -31.11 9.60
C PHE A 937 27.90 -32.03 8.40
N LEU A 938 28.26 -31.60 7.18
CA LEU A 938 28.24 -32.46 6.00
C LEU A 938 29.18 -33.66 6.17
N VAL A 939 30.39 -33.43 6.68
CA VAL A 939 31.39 -34.47 6.99
C VAL A 939 30.92 -35.39 8.12
N TYR A 940 30.32 -34.84 9.18
CA TYR A 940 29.78 -35.60 10.31
C TYR A 940 28.70 -36.60 9.89
N HIS A 941 27.80 -36.20 8.97
CA HIS A 941 26.73 -37.07 8.46
C HIS A 941 27.16 -37.96 7.28
N ALA A 942 28.27 -37.66 6.60
CA ALA A 942 28.76 -38.43 5.44
C ALA A 942 29.26 -39.84 5.82
N SER A 943 29.09 -40.81 4.91
CA SER A 943 29.66 -42.15 5.07
C SER A 943 31.18 -42.16 4.76
N PRO A 944 31.99 -43.02 5.42
CA PRO A 944 33.41 -43.15 5.13
C PRO A 944 33.72 -43.46 3.66
N SER A 945 32.86 -44.22 2.97
CA SER A 945 33.01 -44.55 1.55
C SER A 945 32.51 -43.47 0.58
N GLY A 946 31.88 -42.39 1.07
CA GLY A 946 31.18 -41.38 0.26
C GLY A 946 32.02 -40.16 -0.14
N VAL A 947 33.25 -40.03 0.37
CA VAL A 947 34.13 -38.87 0.16
C VAL A 947 35.53 -39.36 -0.21
N SER A 948 36.16 -38.80 -1.25
CA SER A 948 37.51 -39.18 -1.67
C SER A 948 38.58 -38.64 -0.72
N GLN A 949 39.64 -39.41 -0.48
CA GLN A 949 40.77 -39.00 0.36
C GLN A 949 41.38 -37.66 -0.10
N ASP A 950 41.57 -37.46 -1.41
CA ASP A 950 42.06 -36.19 -1.97
C ASP A 950 41.23 -34.96 -1.56
N LEU A 951 39.91 -35.12 -1.42
CA LEU A 951 39.02 -34.03 -1.01
C LEU A 951 39.13 -33.79 0.50
N LEU A 952 39.32 -34.83 1.30
CA LEU A 952 39.54 -34.69 2.74
C LEU A 952 40.88 -34.01 3.03
N ASP A 953 41.93 -34.37 2.30
CA ASP A 953 43.25 -33.76 2.44
C ASP A 953 43.23 -32.27 2.04
N SER A 954 42.55 -31.95 0.93
CA SER A 954 42.34 -30.58 0.48
C SER A 954 41.52 -29.75 1.47
N LEU A 955 40.44 -30.31 2.03
CA LEU A 955 39.65 -29.65 3.07
C LEU A 955 40.46 -29.42 4.35
N PHE A 956 41.29 -30.39 4.75
CA PHE A 956 42.14 -30.28 5.93
C PHE A 956 43.17 -29.16 5.77
N GLN A 957 43.75 -29.01 4.58
CA GLN A 957 44.66 -27.90 4.26
C GLN A 957 43.98 -26.53 4.32
N ASP A 958 42.81 -26.37 3.67
CA ASP A 958 42.07 -25.10 3.67
C ASP A 958 41.58 -24.72 5.08
N LEU A 959 41.11 -25.69 5.87
CA LEU A 959 40.71 -25.46 7.27
C LEU A 959 41.90 -25.11 8.17
N GLY A 960 43.08 -25.70 7.91
CA GLY A 960 44.31 -25.33 8.61
C GLY A 960 44.72 -23.88 8.39
N GLN A 961 44.51 -23.33 7.19
CA GLN A 961 44.74 -21.91 6.92
C GLN A 961 43.74 -21.02 7.69
N LEU A 962 42.48 -21.44 7.80
CA LEU A 962 41.43 -20.71 8.53
C LEU A 962 41.59 -20.74 10.06
N GLN A 963 42.43 -21.61 10.62
CA GLN A 963 42.72 -21.58 12.06
C GLN A 963 43.45 -20.30 12.48
N GLY A 964 44.12 -19.62 11.53
CA GLY A 964 44.71 -18.30 11.72
C GLY A 964 43.85 -17.13 11.21
N ASP A 965 42.56 -17.33 10.94
CA ASP A 965 41.66 -16.26 10.47
C ASP A 965 41.56 -15.13 11.51
N PRO A 966 41.55 -13.84 11.10
CA PRO A 966 41.44 -12.72 12.03
C PRO A 966 40.13 -12.71 12.84
N GLU A 967 39.06 -13.33 12.31
CA GLU A 967 37.79 -13.44 13.00
C GLU A 967 37.78 -14.65 13.93
N SER A 968 37.68 -14.44 15.25
CA SER A 968 37.78 -15.49 16.26
C SER A 968 36.73 -16.59 16.09
N ALA A 969 35.52 -16.22 15.68
CA ALA A 969 34.43 -17.17 15.44
C ALA A 969 34.69 -18.08 14.21
N VAL A 970 35.41 -17.59 13.20
CA VAL A 970 35.83 -18.38 12.03
C VAL A 970 36.96 -19.33 12.42
N SER A 971 37.95 -18.83 13.14
CA SER A 971 39.07 -19.64 13.66
C SER A 971 38.57 -20.76 14.57
N ALA A 972 37.69 -20.47 15.53
CA ALA A 972 37.11 -21.46 16.44
C ALA A 972 36.33 -22.55 15.67
N ALA A 973 35.50 -22.15 14.70
CA ALA A 973 34.79 -23.10 13.85
C ALA A 973 35.76 -23.99 13.04
N ALA A 974 36.86 -23.43 12.52
CA ALA A 974 37.83 -24.16 11.73
C ALA A 974 38.55 -25.26 12.54
N HIS A 975 38.85 -25.01 13.82
CA HIS A 975 39.40 -26.02 14.72
C HIS A 975 38.44 -27.21 14.90
N VAL A 976 37.16 -26.95 15.18
CA VAL A 976 36.13 -27.99 15.37
C VAL A 976 35.91 -28.78 14.07
N THR A 977 35.80 -28.10 12.93
CA THR A 977 35.58 -28.73 11.63
C THR A 977 36.78 -29.57 11.19
N ALA A 978 38.03 -29.11 11.42
CA ALA A 978 39.24 -29.85 11.09
C ALA A 978 39.31 -31.19 11.86
N GLN A 979 38.88 -31.20 13.13
CA GLN A 979 38.78 -32.44 13.91
C GLN A 979 37.78 -33.43 13.30
N GLN A 980 36.61 -32.96 12.82
CA GLN A 980 35.62 -33.81 12.16
C GLN A 980 36.13 -34.42 10.86
N VAL A 981 36.87 -33.64 10.05
CA VAL A 981 37.52 -34.13 8.81
C VAL A 981 38.55 -35.20 9.13
N ALA A 982 39.41 -34.97 10.13
CA ALA A 982 40.42 -35.94 10.57
C ALA A 982 39.78 -37.26 11.08
N LEU A 983 38.67 -37.16 11.81
CA LEU A 983 37.92 -38.34 12.28
C LEU A 983 37.33 -39.17 11.13
N LEU A 984 36.80 -38.52 10.08
CA LEU A 984 36.32 -39.21 8.89
C LEU A 984 37.47 -39.87 8.10
N ALA A 985 38.59 -39.17 7.90
CA ALA A 985 39.76 -39.72 7.23
C ALA A 985 40.32 -40.97 7.95
N ARG A 986 40.43 -40.94 9.28
CA ARG A 986 40.85 -42.10 10.09
C ARG A 986 39.88 -43.29 9.98
N ALA A 987 38.59 -43.03 9.77
CA ALA A 987 37.59 -44.08 9.59
C ALA A 987 37.70 -44.76 8.21
N GLN A 988 38.32 -44.14 7.21
CA GLN A 988 38.58 -44.74 5.89
C GLN A 988 39.73 -45.75 5.90
N VAL A 989 40.72 -45.57 6.78
CA VAL A 989 41.97 -46.37 6.81
C VAL A 989 41.82 -47.72 7.56
N ARG A 990 40.71 -47.97 8.28
CA ARG A 990 40.50 -49.25 8.98
C ARG A 990 40.09 -50.38 8.02
N PRO A 991 40.81 -51.52 7.96
CA PRO A 991 40.50 -52.60 7.01
C PRO A 991 39.21 -53.35 7.38
N HIS A 992 38.35 -53.60 6.38
CA HIS A 992 37.24 -54.53 6.49
C HIS A 992 37.74 -55.95 6.78
N ARG A 993 37.44 -56.50 7.96
CA ARG A 993 37.48 -57.96 8.18
C ARG A 993 36.22 -58.58 7.58
N PRO A 994 36.30 -59.60 6.71
CA PRO A 994 35.12 -60.27 6.20
C PRO A 994 34.64 -61.27 7.24
N SER A 995 33.50 -61.01 7.90
CA SER A 995 32.80 -62.04 8.69
C SER A 995 31.62 -62.58 7.90
N LEU A 996 31.72 -63.84 7.51
CA LEU A 996 30.63 -64.71 7.06
C LEU A 996 29.56 -64.79 8.17
N LEU A 997 28.55 -63.92 8.13
CA LEU A 997 27.22 -64.14 8.70
C LEU A 997 26.31 -63.02 8.15
N ARG A 998 25.76 -63.30 6.97
CA ARG A 998 24.77 -62.49 6.30
C ARG A 998 23.43 -62.85 6.93
N PHE A 999 22.94 -62.01 7.84
CA PHE A 999 21.53 -61.65 8.09
C PHE A 999 21.40 -60.98 9.47
N ILE A 1000 20.86 -59.76 9.47
CA ILE A 1000 20.47 -58.96 10.65
C ILE A 1000 21.64 -58.42 11.49
N ARG A 1001 22.24 -57.29 11.06
CA ARG A 1001 22.67 -56.17 11.93
C ARG A 1001 23.16 -54.99 11.08
N GLN A 1002 22.51 -53.83 11.27
CA GLN A 1002 23.02 -52.53 10.82
C GLN A 1002 24.44 -52.37 11.38
N HIS A 1003 25.43 -52.22 10.50
CA HIS A 1003 26.81 -51.97 10.89
C HIS A 1003 26.91 -50.59 11.53
N SER A 1004 26.93 -50.55 12.86
CA SER A 1004 27.17 -49.34 13.66
C SER A 1004 28.67 -49.08 13.68
N TYR A 1005 29.13 -48.09 12.91
CA TYR A 1005 30.44 -47.48 13.16
C TYR A 1005 30.43 -46.84 14.56
N PRO A 1006 31.56 -46.76 15.28
CA PRO A 1006 31.61 -45.99 16.53
C PRO A 1006 31.09 -44.58 16.28
N ALA A 1007 30.14 -44.12 17.11
CA ALA A 1007 29.53 -42.82 16.96
C ALA A 1007 30.64 -41.76 17.03
N ARG A 1008 30.81 -40.99 15.93
CA ARG A 1008 31.69 -39.82 15.94
C ARG A 1008 31.11 -38.81 16.94
N PRO A 1009 31.95 -38.10 17.72
CA PRO A 1009 31.46 -37.05 18.60
C PRO A 1009 30.77 -35.96 17.77
N HIS A 1010 29.60 -35.52 18.23
CA HIS A 1010 28.85 -34.43 17.58
C HIS A 1010 29.71 -33.16 17.61
N PRO A 1011 29.89 -32.44 16.48
CA PRO A 1011 30.62 -31.19 16.49
C PRO A 1011 29.86 -30.16 17.35
N LEU A 1012 30.59 -29.52 18.26
CA LEU A 1012 30.10 -28.42 19.08
C LEU A 1012 30.85 -27.17 18.63
N TYR A 1013 30.10 -26.18 18.17
CA TYR A 1013 30.65 -24.89 17.77
C TYR A 1013 30.31 -23.91 18.89
N ASP A 1014 31.34 -23.42 19.59
CA ASP A 1014 31.18 -22.37 20.59
C ASP A 1014 30.66 -21.08 19.91
N ASP A 1015 29.89 -20.27 20.65
CA ASP A 1015 29.09 -19.11 20.20
C ASP A 1015 27.70 -19.39 19.60
N SER A 1016 27.05 -20.51 19.94
CA SER A 1016 25.61 -20.69 19.69
C SER A 1016 24.78 -20.70 20.97
N PRO A 1017 24.28 -19.52 21.39
CA PRO A 1017 22.97 -19.48 22.02
C PRO A 1017 22.18 -18.27 21.49
N PHE A 1018 21.38 -18.47 20.43
CA PHE A 1018 20.31 -17.55 20.00
C PHE A 1018 20.63 -16.04 20.01
N LEU A 1019 21.79 -15.64 19.50
CA LEU A 1019 22.06 -14.22 19.26
C LEU A 1019 21.13 -13.73 18.14
N ARG A 1020 20.22 -12.80 18.46
CA ARG A 1020 19.47 -12.04 17.46
C ARG A 1020 20.48 -11.40 16.50
N ARG A 1021 20.31 -11.60 15.19
CA ARG A 1021 20.71 -10.56 14.23
C ARG A 1021 19.87 -9.32 14.57
N SER A 1022 20.47 -8.40 15.32
CA SER A 1022 19.89 -7.13 15.67
C SER A 1022 19.45 -6.39 14.39
N ARG A 1023 18.16 -6.12 14.24
CA ARG A 1023 17.61 -5.16 13.28
C ARG A 1023 17.90 -3.70 13.69
N ALA A 1024 18.73 -3.46 14.71
CA ALA A 1024 18.90 -2.14 15.32
C ALA A 1024 20.14 -1.35 14.83
N SER A 1025 21.02 -1.91 13.99
CA SER A 1025 22.19 -1.16 13.48
C SER A 1025 21.87 -0.14 12.37
N GLN A 1026 20.60 0.03 11.99
CA GLN A 1026 20.17 0.99 10.96
C GLN A 1026 19.63 2.33 11.49
N TRP A 1027 19.63 2.54 12.80
CA TRP A 1027 19.38 3.86 13.38
C TRP A 1027 20.66 4.28 14.10
N ASN A 1028 21.35 5.28 13.56
CA ASN A 1028 22.53 5.92 14.17
C ASN A 1028 22.20 6.44 15.57
N CYS A 1029 22.32 5.60 16.59
CA CYS A 1029 22.32 5.96 17.99
C CYS A 1029 23.66 5.51 18.58
N PRO A 1030 24.39 6.38 19.31
CA PRO A 1030 25.68 6.02 19.88
C PRO A 1030 25.50 5.01 21.03
N GLU A 1031 26.40 4.03 21.10
CA GLU A 1031 26.45 3.05 22.18
C GLU A 1031 26.68 3.73 23.54
N PRO A 1032 25.92 3.38 24.61
CA PRO A 1032 26.33 3.66 25.97
C PRO A 1032 27.24 2.54 26.50
N ARG A 1033 28.33 2.96 27.13
CA ARG A 1033 29.31 2.15 27.86
C ARG A 1033 28.72 1.40 29.04
#